data_AF-A0A640KRC3-F1
#
_entry.id   AF-A0A640KRC3-F1
#
_cell.length_a   1.000
_cell.length_b   1.000
_cell.length_c   1.000
_cell.angle_alpha   90.00
_cell.angle_beta   90.00
_cell.angle_gamma   90.00
#
_symmetry.space_group_name_H-M   'P 1'
#
loop_
_entity.id
_entity.type
_entity.pdbx_description
1 polymer ?
#
loop_
_entity_poly.entity_id
_entity_poly.type
_entity_poly.pdbx_seq_one_letter_code
_entity_poly.pdbx_strand_id
1 'polypeptide(L)'
;MAQQNGGPGSSSTASPSEGASDVTHSTAYVVLNALVDEGQISEERADYLKRKFKELHSRVLAIYKRDNTLLKHARQLRSQLEVERQRIYTFGDAAKKDDEVIQALKRNLMEQERDLAAALERDSVLQVEILEYDRRKQHLILEREDAIAAEEARIRPKMESMQTEITEMGAHIKQLAADLEKCQAEKDELAKEEAQMKEEITNFTTTLSQAKQQLQNAQNEPERANKRLELVERSLAGAQRELSSTEEKVAAQAERIQSMELQRNSRAEDYEAVKKRVQTLRAEMDTKRKTLATMNTSLEVELETRQATQERVAELEQLILTTKIALQQEQDGVDRIEREREKCMRLFSTLARAKEDSRREEESLKEQIGLLDRELGQVTRATEKVEKEIQAHRKDAEVRTKKLLAEQAKSKDFVQKAEQVLAEIREAEETIAVKSKQEEVKRRELAAIAAKRHEFSRASAREETRVSLAQCELQMRDVLVKEAQRRHSELGKRLNKAIDLFQKVKQERMQKATQIQTIAQSMSQLAEKTKLLEKELSVLTRECAVKDQDIAKAKFQVHELTNMCTNMRLEKNRQRKQMEKASDSEREVKAQVRRLNADIAATEDTMKDLRCAYAAAVENRNQAGIQLIDRNDEAALLLARIKAQEAAIIEGTRMTNDRTEEVRMLKTKLGNLLSDIEACQHSIPKVSQMELELTRAREEIEAEQWRTQVLEDDLTDPKNPHRWNRIPLVLPCSVALPVVSEAPTSTTASANCTQADSTQAALTASSPPDPAGHADSSNDGARAGPPLALVGGPSEQYVCLQARCQELEGRVQKLNAKLREKNLILEEVTELAERVGEQADAGKECTLALAQQVNKYHSSIRHKSRHMMATIAELSLFQASSIQLQQEVQRLESVVEEAEERLEAGEAPYAEAEQQYEREQQCQQRYMAARQRRRDAAKANEASSGMKTVATTAVLRPNAYVPQDDDLGLPQPYGPFAPFKSSTAPRIALHSPRAESWMPCGTQGPSPAPRSVAAVRGPSVSLSASSSMPGTSAGLSSKVCGPSTPPPAPTATAAATMMTNATSFSSCVLTRRL
;
A
#
# COMPACT_ATOMS: atom_id res chain seq x y z
N MET A 1 -17.18 -72.36 -16.55
CA MET A 1 -17.73 -73.73 -16.43
C MET A 1 -17.79 -74.36 -17.81
N ALA A 2 -17.91 -75.69 -17.92
CA ALA A 2 -17.71 -76.41 -19.17
C ALA A 2 -19.02 -76.84 -19.86
N GLN A 3 -19.03 -76.76 -21.19
CA GLN A 3 -19.81 -77.53 -22.16
C GLN A 3 -19.05 -77.34 -23.50
N GLN A 4 -18.33 -78.34 -24.01
CA GLN A 4 -18.87 -79.41 -24.85
C GLN A 4 -19.83 -78.91 -25.94
N ASN A 5 -19.32 -78.80 -27.16
CA ASN A 5 -20.10 -78.90 -28.39
C ASN A 5 -19.30 -79.76 -29.37
N GLY A 6 -19.84 -80.93 -29.73
CA GLY A 6 -19.20 -81.84 -30.69
C GLY A 6 -19.48 -81.40 -32.13
N GLY A 7 -18.49 -81.55 -33.01
CA GLY A 7 -18.72 -81.40 -34.45
C GLY A 7 -19.60 -82.53 -35.00
N PRO A 8 -20.61 -82.25 -35.83
CA PRO A 8 -21.37 -83.30 -36.50
C PRO A 8 -20.50 -83.98 -37.57
N GLY A 9 -20.37 -85.31 -37.50
CA GLY A 9 -19.60 -86.08 -38.47
C GLY A 9 -20.20 -85.99 -39.89
N SER A 10 -19.33 -85.84 -40.89
CA SER A 10 -19.68 -85.82 -42.31
C SER A 10 -20.04 -87.22 -42.83
N SER A 11 -21.21 -87.72 -42.43
CA SER A 11 -21.76 -88.97 -42.98
C SER A 11 -21.96 -88.85 -44.49
N SER A 12 -21.25 -89.66 -45.26
CA SER A 12 -21.37 -89.70 -46.72
C SER A 12 -22.80 -90.07 -47.13
N THR A 13 -23.54 -89.07 -47.63
CA THR A 13 -24.87 -89.26 -48.21
C THR A 13 -24.76 -89.07 -49.71
N ALA A 14 -24.66 -90.19 -50.43
CA ALA A 14 -24.62 -90.18 -51.89
C ALA A 14 -25.82 -89.43 -52.47
N SER A 15 -25.58 -88.62 -53.51
CA SER A 15 -26.59 -87.77 -54.14
C SER A 15 -27.70 -88.59 -54.83
N PRO A 16 -28.94 -88.66 -54.31
CA PRO A 16 -29.98 -89.56 -54.84
C PRO A 16 -30.69 -89.01 -56.10
N SER A 17 -30.32 -87.80 -56.56
CA SER A 17 -31.15 -86.97 -57.42
C SER A 17 -31.23 -87.40 -58.89
N GLU A 18 -30.28 -88.21 -59.38
CA GLU A 18 -30.30 -88.68 -60.77
C GLU A 18 -31.09 -89.98 -60.91
N GLY A 19 -30.88 -90.95 -60.00
CA GLY A 19 -31.67 -92.19 -59.94
C GLY A 19 -33.16 -91.95 -59.70
N ALA A 20 -33.53 -90.88 -58.98
CA ALA A 20 -34.93 -90.50 -58.78
C ALA A 20 -35.67 -90.09 -60.07
N SER A 21 -34.95 -89.77 -61.15
CA SER A 21 -35.55 -89.39 -62.45
C SER A 21 -36.02 -90.59 -63.26
N ASP A 22 -35.40 -91.76 -63.08
CA ASP A 22 -35.77 -92.95 -63.81
C ASP A 22 -36.91 -93.70 -63.10
N VAL A 23 -37.95 -93.97 -63.87
CA VAL A 23 -39.21 -94.55 -63.41
C VAL A 23 -39.42 -95.94 -64.03
N THR A 24 -38.54 -96.37 -64.94
CA THR A 24 -38.65 -97.65 -65.66
C THR A 24 -38.58 -98.87 -64.74
N HIS A 25 -37.76 -98.80 -63.69
CA HIS A 25 -37.64 -99.83 -62.66
C HIS A 25 -38.61 -99.65 -61.47
N SER A 26 -39.57 -98.71 -61.55
CA SER A 26 -40.55 -98.52 -60.47
C SER A 26 -41.54 -99.68 -60.39
N THR A 27 -42.03 -99.99 -59.18
CA THR A 27 -42.99 -101.08 -58.95
C THR A 27 -44.27 -100.91 -59.79
N ALA A 28 -44.69 -99.67 -60.04
CA ALA A 28 -45.82 -99.36 -60.92
C ALA A 28 -45.55 -99.74 -62.38
N TYR A 29 -44.33 -99.53 -62.89
CA TYR A 29 -43.93 -99.97 -64.23
C TYR A 29 -43.84 -101.50 -64.32
N VAL A 30 -43.31 -102.16 -63.29
CA VAL A 30 -43.23 -103.64 -63.23
C VAL A 30 -44.63 -104.27 -63.24
N VAL A 31 -45.55 -103.77 -62.41
CA VAL A 31 -46.95 -104.24 -62.38
C VAL A 31 -47.70 -103.93 -63.68
N LEU A 32 -47.47 -102.76 -64.29
CA LEU A 32 -48.06 -102.41 -65.59
C LEU A 32 -47.47 -103.20 -66.78
N ASN A 33 -46.33 -103.86 -66.62
CA ASN A 33 -45.84 -104.84 -67.60
C ASN A 33 -46.47 -106.21 -67.34
N ALA A 34 -46.45 -106.69 -66.09
CA ALA A 34 -47.05 -107.98 -65.73
C ALA A 34 -48.54 -108.09 -66.12
N LEU A 35 -49.33 -107.02 -65.96
CA LEU A 35 -50.74 -106.98 -66.38
C LEU A 35 -50.95 -106.95 -67.92
N VAL A 36 -49.90 -106.69 -68.70
CA VAL A 36 -49.88 -106.86 -70.16
C VAL A 36 -49.46 -108.29 -70.50
N ASP A 37 -48.44 -108.83 -69.83
CA ASP A 37 -47.97 -110.21 -70.00
C ASP A 37 -49.06 -111.24 -69.63
N GLU A 38 -49.90 -110.93 -68.63
CA GLU A 38 -51.11 -111.68 -68.26
C GLU A 38 -52.32 -111.44 -69.19
N GLY A 39 -52.19 -110.55 -70.19
CA GLY A 39 -53.24 -110.26 -71.18
C GLY A 39 -54.44 -109.45 -70.66
N GLN A 40 -54.40 -108.95 -69.42
CA GLN A 40 -55.53 -108.22 -68.81
C GLN A 40 -55.64 -106.76 -69.28
N ILE A 41 -54.56 -106.17 -69.81
CA ILE A 41 -54.53 -104.78 -70.28
C ILE A 41 -53.81 -104.72 -71.65
N SER A 42 -54.41 -104.02 -72.62
CA SER A 42 -53.77 -103.73 -73.91
C SER A 42 -52.53 -102.84 -73.75
N GLU A 43 -51.48 -103.10 -74.53
CA GLU A 43 -50.22 -102.35 -74.56
C GLU A 43 -50.42 -100.83 -74.62
N GLU A 44 -51.29 -100.33 -75.51
CA GLU A 44 -51.59 -98.90 -75.64
C GLU A 44 -52.08 -98.26 -74.33
N ARG A 45 -52.90 -99.01 -73.59
CA ARG A 45 -53.49 -98.59 -72.31
C ARG A 45 -52.46 -98.64 -71.19
N ALA A 46 -51.63 -99.68 -71.15
CA ALA A 46 -50.51 -99.76 -70.23
C ALA A 46 -49.52 -98.59 -70.48
N ASP A 47 -49.19 -98.30 -71.74
CA ASP A 47 -48.29 -97.22 -72.10
C ASP A 47 -48.88 -95.82 -71.85
N TYR A 48 -50.20 -95.65 -71.92
CA TYR A 48 -50.88 -94.45 -71.45
C TYR A 48 -50.73 -94.27 -69.92
N LEU A 49 -50.94 -95.34 -69.14
CA LEU A 49 -50.79 -95.31 -67.69
C LEU A 49 -49.34 -95.09 -67.26
N LYS A 50 -48.37 -95.75 -67.91
CA LYS A 50 -46.92 -95.53 -67.78
C LYS A 50 -46.56 -94.06 -68.03
N ARG A 51 -47.05 -93.44 -69.12
CA ARG A 51 -46.89 -92.00 -69.39
C ARG A 51 -47.49 -91.12 -68.30
N LYS A 52 -48.72 -91.40 -67.85
CA LYS A 52 -49.35 -90.64 -66.75
C LYS A 52 -48.62 -90.79 -65.41
N PHE A 53 -48.04 -91.95 -65.14
CA PHE A 53 -47.19 -92.17 -63.97
C PHE A 53 -45.89 -91.36 -64.05
N LYS A 54 -45.21 -91.33 -65.21
CA LYS A 54 -44.04 -90.44 -65.44
C LYS A 54 -44.40 -88.95 -65.31
N GLU A 55 -45.52 -88.50 -65.88
CA GLU A 55 -46.01 -87.13 -65.70
C GLU A 55 -46.22 -86.81 -64.22
N LEU A 56 -46.96 -87.65 -63.49
CA LEU A 56 -47.25 -87.45 -62.06
C LEU A 56 -45.98 -87.45 -61.22
N HIS A 57 -45.08 -88.40 -61.42
CA HIS A 57 -43.79 -88.49 -60.72
C HIS A 57 -42.92 -87.25 -60.99
N SER A 58 -42.84 -86.80 -62.25
CA SER A 58 -42.12 -85.57 -62.60
C SER A 58 -42.71 -84.33 -61.91
N ARG A 59 -44.05 -84.28 -61.74
CA ARG A 59 -44.74 -83.21 -61.03
C ARG A 59 -44.50 -83.26 -59.52
N VAL A 60 -44.49 -84.44 -58.93
CA VAL A 60 -44.14 -84.66 -57.51
C VAL A 60 -42.69 -84.27 -57.23
N LEU A 61 -41.74 -84.64 -58.11
CA LEU A 61 -40.34 -84.19 -58.01
C LEU A 61 -40.22 -82.66 -58.17
N ALA A 62 -41.01 -82.03 -59.04
CA ALA A 62 -41.04 -80.57 -59.17
C ALA A 62 -41.60 -79.87 -57.92
N ILE A 63 -42.60 -80.47 -57.26
CA ILE A 63 -43.13 -80.02 -55.97
C ILE A 63 -42.06 -80.16 -54.88
N TYR A 64 -41.43 -81.34 -54.71
CA TYR A 64 -40.34 -81.51 -53.72
C TYR A 64 -39.15 -80.57 -53.97
N LYS A 65 -38.79 -80.29 -55.23
CA LYS A 65 -37.75 -79.28 -55.56
C LYS A 65 -38.17 -77.87 -55.13
N ARG A 66 -39.43 -77.48 -55.36
CA ARG A 66 -40.01 -76.20 -54.91
C ARG A 66 -40.09 -76.11 -53.39
N ASP A 67 -40.51 -77.16 -52.71
CA ASP A 67 -40.65 -77.16 -51.25
C ASP A 67 -39.28 -77.15 -50.57
N ASN A 68 -38.27 -77.77 -51.16
CA ASN A 68 -36.88 -77.69 -50.71
C ASN A 68 -36.31 -76.27 -50.87
N THR A 69 -36.58 -75.56 -51.97
CA THR A 69 -36.15 -74.16 -52.13
C THR A 69 -36.93 -73.21 -51.23
N LEU A 70 -38.23 -73.42 -51.02
CA LEU A 70 -39.04 -72.67 -50.04
C LEU A 70 -38.56 -72.91 -48.60
N LEU A 71 -38.21 -74.15 -48.23
CA LEU A 71 -37.62 -74.47 -46.92
C LEU A 71 -36.24 -73.82 -46.73
N LYS A 72 -35.42 -73.75 -47.78
CA LYS A 72 -34.14 -73.03 -47.75
C LYS A 72 -34.35 -71.53 -47.55
N HIS A 73 -35.27 -70.91 -48.30
CA HIS A 73 -35.63 -69.50 -48.09
C HIS A 73 -36.23 -69.25 -46.70
N ALA A 74 -37.09 -70.12 -46.19
CA ALA A 74 -37.66 -69.99 -44.86
C ALA A 74 -36.60 -70.10 -43.74
N ARG A 75 -35.59 -70.95 -43.91
CA ARG A 75 -34.42 -71.02 -42.99
C ARG A 75 -33.56 -69.76 -43.09
N GLN A 76 -33.29 -69.26 -44.30
CA GLN A 76 -32.53 -68.03 -44.53
C GLN A 76 -33.23 -66.81 -43.92
N LEU A 77 -34.55 -66.67 -44.12
CA LEU A 77 -35.36 -65.61 -43.55
C LEU A 77 -35.41 -65.70 -42.01
N ARG A 78 -35.50 -66.91 -41.43
CA ARG A 78 -35.41 -67.09 -39.96
C ARG A 78 -34.06 -66.63 -39.42
N SER A 79 -32.96 -67.03 -40.06
CA SER A 79 -31.61 -66.59 -39.67
C SER A 79 -31.43 -65.07 -39.78
N GLN A 80 -31.98 -64.43 -40.82
CA GLN A 80 -32.01 -62.96 -40.93
C GLN A 80 -32.84 -62.32 -39.80
N LEU A 81 -34.01 -62.88 -39.47
CA LEU A 81 -34.87 -62.40 -38.39
C LEU A 81 -34.21 -62.59 -37.01
N GLU A 82 -33.43 -63.64 -36.82
CA GLU A 82 -32.61 -63.87 -35.63
C GLU A 82 -31.48 -62.83 -35.51
N VAL A 83 -30.79 -62.50 -36.61
CA VAL A 83 -29.77 -61.42 -36.65
C VAL A 83 -30.40 -60.05 -36.38
N GLU A 84 -31.56 -59.73 -36.96
CA GLU A 84 -32.25 -58.45 -36.67
C GLU A 84 -32.78 -58.40 -35.23
N ARG A 85 -33.23 -59.52 -34.65
CA ARG A 85 -33.54 -59.59 -33.21
C ARG A 85 -32.31 -59.33 -32.35
N GLN A 86 -31.16 -59.90 -32.68
CA GLN A 86 -29.91 -59.62 -31.98
C GLN A 86 -29.51 -58.14 -32.09
N ARG A 87 -29.66 -57.53 -33.27
CA ARG A 87 -29.46 -56.08 -33.47
C ARG A 87 -30.38 -55.25 -32.57
N ILE A 88 -31.67 -55.55 -32.55
CA ILE A 88 -32.65 -54.88 -31.68
C ILE A 88 -32.27 -55.01 -30.19
N TYR A 89 -31.83 -56.19 -29.73
CA TYR A 89 -31.33 -56.34 -28.36
C TYR A 89 -30.07 -55.49 -28.11
N THR A 90 -29.10 -55.45 -29.03
CA THR A 90 -27.90 -54.60 -28.85
C THR A 90 -28.21 -53.10 -28.84
N PHE A 91 -29.22 -52.64 -29.61
CA PHE A 91 -29.70 -51.26 -29.53
C PHE A 91 -30.45 -50.98 -28.22
N GLY A 92 -31.27 -51.92 -27.73
CA GLY A 92 -31.93 -51.80 -26.43
C GLY A 92 -30.94 -51.77 -25.26
N ASP A 93 -29.85 -52.52 -25.33
CA ASP A 93 -28.78 -52.52 -24.32
C ASP A 93 -27.79 -51.35 -24.47
N ALA A 94 -27.80 -50.65 -25.60
CA ALA A 94 -27.16 -49.34 -25.74
C ALA A 94 -28.05 -48.26 -25.10
N ALA A 95 -29.33 -48.19 -25.46
CA ALA A 95 -30.29 -47.21 -24.94
C ALA A 95 -30.39 -47.23 -23.40
N LYS A 96 -30.36 -48.41 -22.75
CA LYS A 96 -30.29 -48.51 -21.28
C LYS A 96 -29.06 -47.85 -20.68
N LYS A 97 -27.89 -47.99 -21.31
CA LYS A 97 -26.64 -47.37 -20.85
C LYS A 97 -26.66 -45.87 -21.07
N ASP A 98 -27.25 -45.42 -22.18
CA ASP A 98 -27.47 -44.00 -22.44
C ASP A 98 -28.43 -43.42 -21.38
N ASP A 99 -29.52 -44.11 -21.02
CA ASP A 99 -30.41 -43.74 -19.91
C ASP A 99 -29.70 -43.72 -18.54
N GLU A 100 -28.86 -44.71 -18.23
CA GLU A 100 -28.03 -44.75 -17.01
C GLU A 100 -27.06 -43.56 -16.94
N VAL A 101 -26.41 -43.22 -18.06
CA VAL A 101 -25.52 -42.06 -18.20
C VAL A 101 -26.30 -40.75 -18.09
N ILE A 102 -27.47 -40.63 -18.73
CA ILE A 102 -28.35 -39.46 -18.63
C ILE A 102 -28.83 -39.26 -17.18
N GLN A 103 -29.15 -40.35 -16.46
CA GLN A 103 -29.48 -40.26 -15.04
C GLN A 103 -28.28 -39.88 -14.16
N ALA A 104 -27.06 -40.31 -14.51
CA ALA A 104 -25.84 -39.88 -13.83
C ALA A 104 -25.57 -38.39 -14.05
N LEU A 105 -25.62 -37.93 -15.31
CA LEU A 105 -25.46 -36.51 -15.65
C LEU A 105 -26.51 -35.62 -14.98
N LYS A 106 -27.78 -36.07 -14.90
CA LYS A 106 -28.84 -35.38 -14.15
C LYS A 106 -28.56 -35.32 -12.64
N ARG A 107 -28.03 -36.39 -12.05
CA ARG A 107 -27.62 -36.38 -10.63
C ARG A 107 -26.48 -35.39 -10.37
N ASN A 108 -25.45 -35.40 -11.22
CA ASN A 108 -24.33 -34.47 -11.12
C ASN A 108 -24.77 -33.01 -11.34
N LEU A 109 -25.69 -32.74 -12.27
CA LEU A 109 -26.25 -31.40 -12.48
C LEU A 109 -26.97 -30.88 -11.21
N MET A 110 -27.87 -31.70 -10.64
CA MET A 110 -28.57 -31.39 -9.37
C MET A 110 -27.65 -31.26 -8.15
N GLU A 111 -26.39 -31.71 -8.24
CA GLU A 111 -25.36 -31.54 -7.21
C GLU A 111 -24.63 -30.21 -7.42
N GLN A 112 -24.17 -29.93 -8.65
CA GLN A 112 -23.55 -28.65 -9.01
C GLN A 112 -24.50 -27.45 -8.87
N GLU A 113 -25.79 -27.60 -9.13
CA GLU A 113 -26.80 -26.56 -8.87
C GLU A 113 -26.93 -26.24 -7.38
N ARG A 114 -26.74 -27.22 -6.48
CA ARG A 114 -26.73 -27.01 -5.02
C ARG A 114 -25.42 -26.39 -4.55
N ASP A 115 -24.28 -26.83 -5.08
CA ASP A 115 -22.97 -26.23 -4.78
C ASP A 115 -22.93 -24.75 -5.20
N LEU A 116 -23.54 -24.43 -6.35
CA LEU A 116 -23.73 -23.06 -6.83
C LEU A 116 -24.67 -22.25 -5.92
N ALA A 117 -25.83 -22.79 -5.54
CA ALA A 117 -26.73 -22.12 -4.62
C ALA A 117 -26.05 -21.82 -3.27
N ALA A 118 -25.37 -22.81 -2.69
CA ALA A 118 -24.60 -22.65 -1.47
C ALA A 118 -23.39 -21.69 -1.63
N ALA A 119 -22.87 -21.50 -2.86
CA ALA A 119 -21.83 -20.50 -3.15
C ALA A 119 -22.41 -19.09 -3.20
N LEU A 120 -23.58 -18.89 -3.82
CA LEU A 120 -24.29 -17.62 -3.84
C LEU A 120 -24.76 -17.20 -2.44
N GLU A 121 -25.21 -18.14 -1.61
CA GLU A 121 -25.51 -17.90 -0.19
C GLU A 121 -24.25 -17.43 0.56
N ARG A 122 -23.11 -18.12 0.40
CA ARG A 122 -21.82 -17.71 0.99
C ARG A 122 -21.36 -16.33 0.52
N ASP A 123 -21.49 -16.02 -0.77
CA ASP A 123 -21.13 -14.71 -1.32
C ASP A 123 -22.02 -13.60 -0.75
N SER A 124 -23.32 -13.84 -0.60
CA SER A 124 -24.25 -12.89 0.04
C SER A 124 -23.91 -12.62 1.52
N VAL A 125 -23.45 -13.63 2.26
CA VAL A 125 -23.00 -13.47 3.65
C VAL A 125 -21.70 -12.66 3.71
N LEU A 126 -20.71 -12.98 2.85
CA LEU A 126 -19.46 -12.23 2.75
C LEU A 126 -19.70 -10.77 2.36
N GLN A 127 -20.67 -10.50 1.49
CA GLN A 127 -21.04 -9.15 1.07
C GLN A 127 -21.70 -8.36 2.21
N VAL A 128 -22.49 -9.00 3.08
CA VAL A 128 -22.98 -8.40 4.33
C VAL A 128 -21.83 -8.15 5.31
N GLU A 129 -20.90 -9.10 5.50
CA GLU A 129 -19.73 -8.92 6.36
C GLU A 129 -18.86 -7.74 5.90
N ILE A 130 -18.60 -7.59 4.60
CA ILE A 130 -17.88 -6.45 4.03
C ILE A 130 -18.56 -5.13 4.39
N LEU A 131 -19.90 -5.05 4.26
CA LEU A 131 -20.66 -3.86 4.64
C LEU A 131 -20.63 -3.59 6.16
N GLU A 132 -20.56 -4.62 7.00
CA GLU A 132 -20.30 -4.42 8.44
C GLU A 132 -18.88 -3.92 8.72
N TYR A 133 -17.87 -4.45 8.04
CA TYR A 133 -16.48 -4.01 8.20
C TYR A 133 -16.27 -2.57 7.71
N ASP A 134 -16.90 -2.16 6.61
CA ASP A 134 -16.87 -0.76 6.16
C ASP A 134 -17.62 0.18 7.13
N ARG A 135 -18.75 -0.25 7.72
CA ARG A 135 -19.41 0.51 8.79
C ARG A 135 -18.53 0.64 10.05
N ARG A 136 -17.88 -0.45 10.49
CA ARG A 136 -16.93 -0.44 11.62
C ARG A 136 -15.73 0.48 11.33
N LYS A 137 -15.22 0.45 10.10
CA LYS A 137 -14.14 1.32 9.61
C LYS A 137 -14.56 2.79 9.57
N GLN A 138 -15.77 3.11 9.11
CA GLN A 138 -16.32 4.47 9.14
C GLN A 138 -16.47 4.98 10.58
N HIS A 139 -16.98 4.15 11.50
CA HIS A 139 -17.06 4.48 12.92
C HIS A 139 -15.68 4.79 13.53
N LEU A 140 -14.68 3.93 13.29
CA LEU A 140 -13.30 4.13 13.75
C LEU A 140 -12.60 5.34 13.10
N ILE A 141 -13.03 5.77 11.90
CA ILE A 141 -12.56 7.01 11.26
C ILE A 141 -13.15 8.21 11.99
N LEU A 142 -14.46 8.22 12.25
CA LEU A 142 -15.13 9.30 12.99
C LEU A 142 -14.60 9.43 14.43
N GLU A 143 -14.47 8.32 15.17
CA GLU A 143 -13.86 8.32 16.52
C GLU A 143 -12.42 8.86 16.51
N ARG A 144 -11.66 8.62 15.43
CA ARG A 144 -10.31 9.16 15.25
C ARG A 144 -10.34 10.64 14.89
N GLU A 145 -11.28 11.09 14.09
CA GLU A 145 -11.44 12.50 13.69
C GLU A 145 -11.91 13.35 14.89
N ASP A 146 -12.87 12.86 15.68
CA ASP A 146 -13.28 13.46 16.95
C ASP A 146 -12.12 13.53 17.96
N ALA A 147 -11.32 12.45 18.10
CA ALA A 147 -10.16 12.44 18.97
C ALA A 147 -9.04 13.40 18.52
N ILE A 148 -8.82 13.53 17.20
CA ILE A 148 -7.89 14.53 16.64
C ILE A 148 -8.42 15.95 16.88
N ALA A 149 -9.71 16.21 16.63
CA ALA A 149 -10.33 17.51 16.89
C ALA A 149 -10.27 17.91 18.37
N ALA A 150 -10.42 16.96 19.29
CA ALA A 150 -10.30 17.17 20.73
C ALA A 150 -8.86 17.53 21.17
N GLU A 151 -7.85 16.80 20.69
CA GLU A 151 -6.44 17.13 20.98
C GLU A 151 -6.00 18.42 20.26
N GLU A 152 -6.49 18.69 19.04
CA GLU A 152 -6.30 19.99 18.38
C GLU A 152 -6.88 21.14 19.20
N ALA A 153 -8.13 21.03 19.66
CA ALA A 153 -8.78 22.05 20.49
C ALA A 153 -8.05 22.28 21.82
N ARG A 154 -7.37 21.26 22.35
CA ARG A 154 -6.54 21.31 23.57
C ARG A 154 -5.14 21.91 23.33
N ILE A 155 -4.56 21.70 22.15
CA ILE A 155 -3.22 22.17 21.77
C ILE A 155 -3.27 23.60 21.23
N ARG A 156 -4.33 23.98 20.50
CA ARG A 156 -4.53 25.30 19.88
C ARG A 156 -4.30 26.49 20.84
N PRO A 157 -4.93 26.58 22.03
CA PRO A 157 -4.68 27.69 22.96
C PRO A 157 -3.25 27.71 23.52
N LYS A 158 -2.55 26.57 23.57
CA LYS A 158 -1.13 26.53 23.96
C LYS A 158 -0.21 27.01 22.85
N MET A 159 -0.53 26.67 21.60
CA MET A 159 0.17 27.20 20.42
C MET A 159 -0.02 28.72 20.32
N GLU A 160 -1.22 29.22 20.61
CA GLU A 160 -1.53 30.65 20.67
C GLU A 160 -0.76 31.35 21.79
N SER A 161 -0.72 30.79 23.02
CA SER A 161 0.10 31.31 24.13
C SER A 161 1.59 31.38 23.77
N MET A 162 2.17 30.29 23.27
CA MET A 162 3.57 30.27 22.85
C MET A 162 3.84 31.23 21.69
N GLN A 163 2.88 31.47 20.80
CA GLN A 163 3.02 32.49 19.74
C GLN A 163 3.01 33.91 20.32
N THR A 164 2.12 34.22 21.28
CA THR A 164 2.15 35.52 21.98
C THR A 164 3.48 35.72 22.72
N GLU A 165 3.93 34.72 23.50
CA GLU A 165 5.21 34.74 24.22
C GLU A 165 6.41 34.96 23.25
N ILE A 166 6.41 34.29 22.08
CA ILE A 166 7.43 34.49 21.04
C ILE A 166 7.38 35.92 20.45
N THR A 167 6.19 36.49 20.25
CA THR A 167 6.08 37.89 19.76
C THR A 167 6.49 38.92 20.81
N GLU A 168 6.19 38.70 22.09
CA GLU A 168 6.58 39.56 23.21
C GLU A 168 8.10 39.50 23.43
N MET A 169 8.68 38.30 23.49
CA MET A 169 10.14 38.13 23.52
C MET A 169 10.81 38.73 22.28
N GLY A 170 10.18 38.60 21.10
CA GLY A 170 10.64 39.24 19.87
C GLY A 170 10.58 40.77 19.90
N ALA A 171 9.64 41.36 20.66
CA ALA A 171 9.59 42.80 20.91
C ALA A 171 10.66 43.24 21.93
N HIS A 172 10.83 42.50 23.03
CA HIS A 172 11.89 42.76 24.01
C HIS A 172 13.29 42.67 23.41
N ILE A 173 13.56 41.69 22.54
CA ILE A 173 14.84 41.59 21.83
C ILE A 173 15.09 42.81 20.92
N LYS A 174 14.07 43.33 20.24
CA LYS A 174 14.19 44.55 19.42
C LYS A 174 14.43 45.79 20.28
N GLN A 175 13.78 45.90 21.45
CA GLN A 175 14.00 46.99 22.39
C GLN A 175 15.43 46.97 22.95
N LEU A 176 15.89 45.79 23.41
CA LEU A 176 17.27 45.60 23.88
C LEU A 176 18.31 45.87 22.79
N ALA A 177 18.04 45.52 21.52
CA ALA A 177 18.92 45.88 20.41
C ALA A 177 18.99 47.40 20.20
N ALA A 178 17.86 48.09 20.19
CA ALA A 178 17.82 49.55 20.06
C ALA A 178 18.46 50.29 21.25
N ASP A 179 18.40 49.72 22.45
CA ASP A 179 19.08 50.26 23.64
C ASP A 179 20.60 49.98 23.60
N LEU A 180 21.04 48.82 23.09
CA LEU A 180 22.45 48.54 22.81
C LEU A 180 23.04 49.43 21.72
N GLU A 181 22.26 49.80 20.69
CA GLU A 181 22.67 50.75 19.65
C GLU A 181 22.89 52.16 20.22
N LYS A 182 22.03 52.62 21.15
CA LYS A 182 22.24 53.89 21.88
C LYS A 182 23.52 53.87 22.70
N CYS A 183 23.72 52.84 23.52
CA CYS A 183 24.92 52.74 24.36
C CYS A 183 26.21 52.54 23.54
N GLN A 184 26.13 52.02 22.31
CA GLN A 184 27.25 52.03 21.37
C GLN A 184 27.53 53.44 20.84
N ALA A 185 26.51 54.19 20.44
CA ALA A 185 26.67 55.59 20.01
C ALA A 185 27.24 56.48 21.14
N GLU A 186 26.71 56.36 22.37
CA GLU A 186 27.21 57.08 23.56
C GLU A 186 28.69 56.76 23.82
N LYS A 187 29.08 55.48 23.73
CA LYS A 187 30.46 55.05 23.87
C LYS A 187 31.36 55.59 22.77
N ASP A 188 30.88 55.65 21.53
CA ASP A 188 31.66 56.13 20.39
C ASP A 188 31.82 57.67 20.42
N GLU A 189 30.87 58.43 20.97
CA GLU A 189 31.11 59.86 21.29
C GLU A 189 32.13 60.02 22.43
N LEU A 190 31.98 59.30 23.54
CA LEU A 190 32.96 59.32 24.64
C LEU A 190 34.38 58.94 24.19
N ALA A 191 34.52 58.04 23.21
CA ALA A 191 35.81 57.69 22.61
C ALA A 191 36.42 58.83 21.77
N LYS A 192 35.60 59.69 21.15
CA LYS A 192 36.08 60.91 20.46
C LYS A 192 36.51 61.98 21.46
N GLU A 193 35.76 62.16 22.54
CA GLU A 193 36.14 63.05 23.64
C GLU A 193 37.47 62.59 24.29
N GLU A 194 37.61 61.29 24.56
CA GLU A 194 38.86 60.74 25.10
C GLU A 194 40.05 60.93 24.12
N ALA A 195 39.81 60.87 22.81
CA ALA A 195 40.83 61.15 21.80
C ALA A 195 41.23 62.65 21.77
N GLN A 196 40.26 63.56 21.81
CA GLN A 196 40.52 65.01 21.86
C GLN A 196 41.33 65.39 23.12
N MET A 197 40.93 64.90 24.30
CA MET A 197 41.66 65.15 25.55
C MET A 197 43.08 64.56 25.51
N LYS A 198 43.31 63.44 24.80
CA LYS A 198 44.66 62.88 24.58
C LYS A 198 45.50 63.79 23.67
N GLU A 199 44.93 64.32 22.59
CA GLU A 199 45.63 65.28 21.72
C GLU A 199 46.00 66.56 22.48
N GLU A 200 45.08 67.11 23.29
CA GLU A 200 45.38 68.24 24.19
C GLU A 200 46.54 67.92 25.15
N ILE A 201 46.55 66.74 25.78
CA ILE A 201 47.67 66.30 26.63
C ILE A 201 49.00 66.22 25.84
N THR A 202 49.00 65.80 24.57
CA THR A 202 50.22 65.84 23.75
C THR A 202 50.68 67.27 23.44
N ASN A 203 49.75 68.20 23.22
CA ASN A 203 50.05 69.62 23.03
C ASN A 203 50.58 70.28 24.31
N PHE A 204 50.06 69.91 25.49
CA PHE A 204 50.59 70.35 26.77
C PHE A 204 51.97 69.75 27.07
N THR A 205 52.22 68.46 26.79
CA THR A 205 53.55 67.87 27.03
C THR A 205 54.65 68.42 26.11
N THR A 206 54.34 68.76 24.86
CA THR A 206 55.29 69.36 23.91
C THR A 206 55.62 70.82 24.25
N THR A 207 54.65 71.62 24.68
CA THR A 207 54.93 72.98 25.20
C THR A 207 55.75 72.93 26.50
N LEU A 208 55.49 71.95 27.39
CA LEU A 208 56.27 71.75 28.62
C LEU A 208 57.72 71.30 28.35
N SER A 209 57.99 70.54 27.28
CA SER A 209 59.37 70.19 26.89
C SER A 209 60.13 71.40 26.32
N GLN A 210 59.47 72.25 25.52
CA GLN A 210 60.05 73.49 25.01
C GLN A 210 60.42 74.46 26.15
N ALA A 211 59.53 74.63 27.14
CA ALA A 211 59.80 75.45 28.33
C ALA A 211 60.99 74.92 29.15
N LYS A 212 61.11 73.60 29.32
CA LYS A 212 62.26 72.97 29.98
C LYS A 212 63.58 73.21 29.24
N GLN A 213 63.56 73.16 27.91
CA GLN A 213 64.75 73.40 27.09
C GLN A 213 65.21 74.87 27.16
N GLN A 214 64.28 75.82 27.26
CA GLN A 214 64.59 77.23 27.50
C GLN A 214 65.19 77.46 28.90
N LEU A 215 64.66 76.79 29.93
CA LEU A 215 65.20 76.85 31.30
C LEU A 215 66.63 76.29 31.38
N GLN A 216 66.90 75.18 30.71
CA GLN A 216 68.21 74.53 30.70
C GLN A 216 69.32 75.43 30.11
N ASN A 217 68.99 76.25 29.11
CA ASN A 217 69.96 77.19 28.52
C ASN A 217 70.36 78.32 29.48
N ALA A 218 69.50 78.69 30.44
CA ALA A 218 69.78 79.71 31.46
C ALA A 218 70.57 79.17 32.68
N GLN A 219 70.75 77.85 32.80
CA GLN A 219 71.36 77.22 33.98
C GLN A 219 72.88 76.99 33.89
N ASN A 220 73.52 77.38 32.78
CA ASN A 220 74.91 77.01 32.47
C ASN A 220 75.99 78.05 32.87
N GLU A 221 75.64 79.18 33.48
CA GLU A 221 76.63 80.16 33.97
C GLU A 221 77.43 79.79 35.26
N PRO A 222 76.95 78.97 36.22
CA PRO A 222 77.59 78.83 37.53
C PRO A 222 78.77 77.83 37.60
N GLU A 223 79.31 77.36 36.47
CA GLU A 223 80.47 76.43 36.45
C GLU A 223 81.74 76.98 37.13
N ARG A 224 81.83 78.30 37.35
CA ARG A 224 83.07 78.99 37.74
C ARG A 224 83.36 79.05 39.26
N ALA A 225 82.44 78.60 40.12
CA ALA A 225 82.58 78.76 41.57
C ALA A 225 83.02 77.49 42.33
N ASN A 226 82.19 76.44 42.31
CA ASN A 226 82.25 75.37 43.30
C ASN A 226 82.86 74.04 42.81
N LYS A 227 83.92 74.12 42.01
CA LYS A 227 84.99 73.09 41.96
C LYS A 227 85.93 73.17 43.17
N ARG A 228 85.41 73.65 44.31
CA ARG A 228 85.98 73.56 45.66
C ARG A 228 85.23 72.43 46.40
N LEU A 229 85.37 71.19 45.97
CA LEU A 229 86.48 70.25 46.21
C LEU A 229 86.02 69.06 47.08
N GLU A 230 85.01 69.23 47.95
CA GLU A 230 84.75 68.28 49.06
C GLU A 230 83.44 67.48 48.98
N LEU A 231 82.59 67.66 47.96
CA LEU A 231 81.36 66.85 47.82
C LEU A 231 81.59 65.53 47.05
N VAL A 232 82.67 65.45 46.26
CA VAL A 232 82.98 64.31 45.38
C VAL A 232 83.26 63.02 46.16
N GLU A 233 83.79 63.12 47.37
CA GLU A 233 84.10 61.94 48.21
C GLU A 233 82.84 61.28 48.81
N ARG A 234 81.73 62.03 48.96
CA ARG A 234 80.50 61.52 49.61
C ARG A 234 79.56 60.80 48.63
N SER A 235 79.60 61.12 47.33
CA SER A 235 78.71 60.50 46.34
C SER A 235 79.09 59.05 46.00
N LEU A 236 80.39 58.73 45.98
CA LEU A 236 80.88 57.39 45.65
C LEU A 236 80.36 56.30 46.61
N ALA A 237 80.25 56.65 47.90
CA ALA A 237 79.71 55.77 48.94
C ALA A 237 78.17 55.68 48.93
N GLY A 238 77.46 56.47 48.12
CA GLY A 238 76.02 56.37 47.90
C GLY A 238 75.69 55.28 46.87
N ALA A 239 76.28 55.42 45.67
CA ALA A 239 76.03 54.57 44.51
C ALA A 239 76.18 53.06 44.78
N GLN A 240 77.09 52.66 45.68
CA GLN A 240 77.30 51.25 46.04
C GLN A 240 76.11 50.58 46.74
N ARG A 241 75.22 51.32 47.42
CA ARG A 241 73.98 50.77 48.02
C ARG A 241 72.80 50.77 47.05
N GLU A 242 72.82 51.69 46.10
CA GLU A 242 71.78 51.77 45.07
C GLU A 242 71.93 50.60 44.09
N LEU A 243 73.18 50.23 43.75
CA LEU A 243 73.49 49.06 42.91
C LEU A 243 72.89 47.77 43.47
N SER A 244 73.16 47.41 44.73
CA SER A 244 72.62 46.19 45.35
C SER A 244 71.08 46.21 45.42
N SER A 245 70.48 47.38 45.68
CA SER A 245 69.02 47.53 45.63
C SER A 245 68.44 47.44 44.22
N THR A 246 69.22 47.65 43.15
CA THR A 246 68.79 47.34 41.78
C THR A 246 68.97 45.86 41.44
N GLU A 247 70.02 45.20 41.93
CA GLU A 247 70.26 43.76 41.72
C GLU A 247 69.14 42.90 42.34
N GLU A 248 68.70 43.21 43.57
CA GLU A 248 67.53 42.55 44.20
C GLU A 248 66.24 42.74 43.37
N LYS A 249 66.03 43.93 42.80
CA LYS A 249 64.85 44.22 41.96
C LYS A 249 64.92 43.50 40.61
N VAL A 250 66.12 43.34 40.04
CA VAL A 250 66.34 42.53 38.83
C VAL A 250 66.09 41.05 39.10
N ALA A 251 66.55 40.52 40.24
CA ALA A 251 66.25 39.14 40.64
C ALA A 251 64.74 38.90 40.83
N ALA A 252 64.05 39.77 41.56
CA ALA A 252 62.59 39.68 41.75
C ALA A 252 61.80 39.84 40.43
N GLN A 253 62.32 40.60 39.46
CA GLN A 253 61.75 40.65 38.10
C GLN A 253 62.07 39.40 37.28
N ALA A 254 63.23 38.77 37.43
CA ALA A 254 63.57 37.52 36.76
C ALA A 254 62.69 36.35 37.21
N GLU A 255 62.41 36.21 38.51
CA GLU A 255 61.44 35.22 39.03
C GLU A 255 60.01 35.50 38.51
N ARG A 256 59.65 36.79 38.38
CA ARG A 256 58.36 37.19 37.82
C ARG A 256 58.27 36.98 36.31
N ILE A 257 59.39 37.02 35.60
CA ILE A 257 59.49 36.62 34.18
C ILE A 257 59.35 35.10 34.06
N GLN A 258 60.11 34.30 34.82
CA GLN A 258 60.00 32.83 34.78
C GLN A 258 58.59 32.33 35.10
N SER A 259 57.92 32.89 36.10
CA SER A 259 56.53 32.52 36.42
C SER A 259 55.52 32.95 35.34
N MET A 260 55.75 34.08 34.66
CA MET A 260 54.95 34.49 33.48
C MET A 260 55.27 33.66 32.23
N GLU A 261 56.50 33.18 32.06
CA GLU A 261 56.90 32.26 30.99
C GLU A 261 56.30 30.87 31.20
N LEU A 262 56.26 30.38 32.44
CA LEU A 262 55.62 29.10 32.78
C LEU A 262 54.10 29.17 32.55
N GLN A 263 53.45 30.30 32.87
CA GLN A 263 52.06 30.57 32.50
C GLN A 263 51.86 30.77 30.97
N ARG A 264 52.86 31.29 30.26
CA ARG A 264 52.81 31.43 28.79
C ARG A 264 52.92 30.06 28.11
N ASN A 265 53.73 29.16 28.65
CA ASN A 265 53.91 27.81 28.13
C ASN A 265 52.66 26.96 28.37
N SER A 266 52.07 26.98 29.57
CA SER A 266 50.80 26.28 29.82
C SER A 266 49.67 26.83 28.93
N ARG A 267 49.57 28.16 28.77
CA ARG A 267 48.62 28.77 27.81
C ARG A 267 48.90 28.42 26.35
N ALA A 268 50.15 28.13 25.98
CA ALA A 268 50.50 27.67 24.63
C ALA A 268 50.12 26.20 24.42
N GLU A 269 50.25 25.35 25.44
CA GLU A 269 49.77 23.97 25.44
C GLU A 269 48.23 23.92 25.38
N ASP A 270 47.54 24.73 26.18
CA ASP A 270 46.08 24.94 26.11
C ASP A 270 45.66 25.44 24.72
N TYR A 271 46.38 26.42 24.15
CA TYR A 271 46.10 26.94 22.82
C TYR A 271 46.29 25.88 21.72
N GLU A 272 47.33 25.06 21.77
CA GLU A 272 47.50 23.94 20.84
C GLU A 272 46.46 22.84 21.07
N ALA A 273 46.00 22.59 22.29
CA ALA A 273 44.92 21.66 22.60
C ALA A 273 43.57 22.16 22.05
N VAL A 274 43.25 23.44 22.24
CA VAL A 274 42.07 24.11 21.66
C VAL A 274 42.15 24.14 20.14
N LYS A 275 43.30 24.47 19.56
CA LYS A 275 43.56 24.47 18.11
C LYS A 275 43.38 23.09 17.49
N LYS A 276 43.85 22.02 18.16
CA LYS A 276 43.57 20.63 17.76
C LYS A 276 42.07 20.30 17.83
N ARG A 277 41.36 20.69 18.90
CA ARG A 277 39.90 20.56 18.99
C ARG A 277 39.14 21.33 17.91
N VAL A 278 39.59 22.54 17.56
CA VAL A 278 39.03 23.32 16.45
C VAL A 278 39.32 22.66 15.10
N GLN A 279 40.48 22.00 14.93
CA GLN A 279 40.78 21.22 13.73
C GLN A 279 39.93 19.95 13.62
N THR A 280 39.70 19.21 14.70
CA THR A 280 38.78 18.05 14.68
C THR A 280 37.35 18.49 14.41
N LEU A 281 36.86 19.55 15.08
CA LEU A 281 35.53 20.11 14.81
C LEU A 281 35.38 20.64 13.38
N ARG A 282 36.44 21.20 12.77
CA ARG A 282 36.43 21.57 11.35
C ARG A 282 36.35 20.34 10.45
N ALA A 283 37.12 19.29 10.71
CA ALA A 283 37.04 18.02 9.96
C ALA A 283 35.66 17.33 10.11
N GLU A 284 35.04 17.42 11.29
CA GLU A 284 33.66 16.99 11.50
C GLU A 284 32.65 17.87 10.74
N MET A 285 32.83 19.19 10.72
CA MET A 285 31.96 20.08 9.95
C MET A 285 32.12 19.88 8.45
N ASP A 286 33.31 19.58 7.95
CA ASP A 286 33.57 19.33 6.53
C ASP A 286 33.14 17.92 6.09
N THR A 287 33.13 16.92 6.99
CA THR A 287 32.46 15.65 6.74
C THR A 287 30.93 15.79 6.80
N LYS A 288 30.38 16.54 7.76
CA LYS A 288 28.94 16.89 7.82
C LYS A 288 28.49 17.66 6.56
N ARG A 289 29.29 18.61 6.07
CA ARG A 289 29.07 19.32 4.79
C ARG A 289 29.10 18.38 3.59
N LYS A 290 30.05 17.44 3.53
CA LYS A 290 30.09 16.41 2.46
C LYS A 290 28.87 15.51 2.51
N THR A 291 28.42 15.07 3.69
CA THR A 291 27.17 14.30 3.81
C THR A 291 25.94 15.12 3.40
N LEU A 292 25.86 16.40 3.78
CA LEU A 292 24.78 17.30 3.34
C LEU A 292 24.80 17.51 1.82
N ALA A 293 25.97 17.68 1.21
CA ALA A 293 26.10 17.76 -0.24
C ALA A 293 25.60 16.48 -0.93
N THR A 294 25.99 15.29 -0.44
CA THR A 294 25.47 14.01 -1.00
C THR A 294 23.99 13.79 -0.74
N MET A 295 23.44 14.34 0.36
CA MET A 295 22.00 14.29 0.61
C MET A 295 21.25 15.24 -0.33
N ASN A 296 21.77 16.46 -0.57
CA ASN A 296 21.21 17.41 -1.52
C ASN A 296 21.24 16.86 -2.95
N THR A 297 22.35 16.29 -3.42
CA THR A 297 22.37 15.67 -4.76
C THR A 297 21.47 14.44 -4.86
N SER A 298 21.27 13.68 -3.77
CA SER A 298 20.26 12.63 -3.75
C SER A 298 18.82 13.18 -3.74
N LEU A 299 18.59 14.35 -3.15
CA LEU A 299 17.30 15.04 -3.12
C LEU A 299 16.97 15.65 -4.49
N GLU A 300 17.96 16.22 -5.17
CA GLU A 300 17.87 16.73 -6.55
C GLU A 300 17.48 15.59 -7.49
N VAL A 301 18.16 14.44 -7.43
CA VAL A 301 17.78 13.23 -8.19
C VAL A 301 16.40 12.69 -7.75
N GLU A 302 16.02 12.77 -6.46
CA GLU A 302 14.67 12.44 -5.99
C GLU A 302 13.58 13.44 -6.44
N LEU A 303 13.96 14.65 -6.88
CA LEU A 303 13.04 15.64 -7.47
C LEU A 303 12.93 15.47 -8.98
N GLU A 304 14.05 15.29 -9.68
CA GLU A 304 14.11 14.97 -11.11
C GLU A 304 13.34 13.67 -11.43
N THR A 305 13.55 12.61 -10.63
CA THR A 305 12.81 11.35 -10.79
C THR A 305 11.31 11.51 -10.48
N ARG A 306 10.92 12.37 -9.52
CA ARG A 306 9.51 12.69 -9.30
C ARG A 306 8.90 13.45 -10.47
N GLN A 307 9.60 14.44 -11.03
CA GLN A 307 9.17 15.16 -12.23
C GLN A 307 9.00 14.20 -13.41
N ALA A 308 9.99 13.36 -13.69
CA ALA A 308 9.89 12.33 -14.72
C ALA A 308 8.71 11.35 -14.50
N THR A 309 8.40 10.98 -13.24
CA THR A 309 7.19 10.17 -12.97
C THR A 309 5.89 10.96 -13.15
N GLN A 310 5.86 12.27 -12.90
CA GLN A 310 4.69 13.12 -13.13
C GLN A 310 4.44 13.34 -14.63
N GLU A 311 5.50 13.58 -15.41
CA GLU A 311 5.45 13.61 -16.88
C GLU A 311 4.96 12.26 -17.43
N ARG A 312 5.51 11.14 -16.94
CA ARG A 312 5.08 9.80 -17.33
C ARG A 312 3.63 9.49 -16.96
N VAL A 313 3.12 10.02 -15.84
CA VAL A 313 1.70 9.92 -15.47
C VAL A 313 0.84 10.76 -16.42
N ALA A 314 1.26 11.99 -16.77
CA ALA A 314 0.52 12.82 -17.73
C ALA A 314 0.48 12.21 -19.14
N GLU A 315 1.58 11.58 -19.60
CA GLU A 315 1.60 10.78 -20.83
C GLU A 315 0.61 9.61 -20.77
N LEU A 316 0.58 8.88 -19.65
CA LEU A 316 -0.34 7.75 -19.45
C LEU A 316 -1.80 8.22 -19.35
N GLU A 317 -2.09 9.37 -18.73
CA GLU A 317 -3.42 9.97 -18.69
C GLU A 317 -3.90 10.37 -20.10
N GLN A 318 -3.02 10.93 -20.94
CA GLN A 318 -3.32 11.21 -22.34
C GLN A 318 -3.56 9.93 -23.16
N LEU A 319 -2.75 8.88 -22.95
CA LEU A 319 -2.94 7.57 -23.59
C LEU A 319 -4.23 6.87 -23.14
N ILE A 320 -4.61 6.99 -21.86
CA ILE A 320 -5.90 6.50 -21.33
C ILE A 320 -7.07 7.29 -21.93
N LEU A 321 -6.89 8.59 -22.21
CA LEU A 321 -7.92 9.40 -22.87
C LEU A 321 -8.08 9.02 -24.36
N THR A 322 -6.98 8.87 -25.11
CA THR A 322 -7.05 8.47 -26.53
C THR A 322 -7.57 7.05 -26.71
N THR A 323 -7.13 6.10 -25.89
CA THR A 323 -7.67 4.72 -25.92
C THR A 323 -9.14 4.63 -25.50
N LYS A 324 -9.63 5.50 -24.60
CA LYS A 324 -11.07 5.63 -24.33
C LYS A 324 -11.84 6.14 -25.55
N ILE A 325 -11.32 7.15 -26.25
CA ILE A 325 -11.95 7.69 -27.46
C ILE A 325 -11.98 6.63 -28.57
N ALA A 326 -10.89 5.88 -28.77
CA ALA A 326 -10.84 4.76 -29.70
C ALA A 326 -11.83 3.64 -29.32
N LEU A 327 -11.89 3.25 -28.03
CA LEU A 327 -12.85 2.26 -27.55
C LEU A 327 -14.31 2.71 -27.76
N GLN A 328 -14.61 4.00 -27.61
CA GLN A 328 -15.94 4.54 -27.93
C GLN A 328 -16.23 4.52 -29.43
N GLN A 329 -15.24 4.78 -30.29
CA GLN A 329 -15.38 4.70 -31.74
C GLN A 329 -15.61 3.25 -32.22
N GLU A 330 -14.90 2.28 -31.63
CA GLU A 330 -15.10 0.85 -31.88
C GLU A 330 -16.45 0.35 -31.35
N GLN A 331 -16.89 0.82 -30.18
CA GLN A 331 -18.23 0.56 -29.66
C GLN A 331 -19.28 1.09 -30.64
N ASP A 332 -19.19 2.36 -31.04
CA ASP A 332 -20.03 2.98 -32.08
C ASP A 332 -20.01 2.21 -33.42
N GLY A 333 -18.87 1.60 -33.77
CA GLY A 333 -18.66 0.78 -34.96
C GLY A 333 -19.42 -0.55 -34.87
N VAL A 334 -19.22 -1.31 -33.79
CA VAL A 334 -19.98 -2.53 -33.48
C VAL A 334 -21.48 -2.22 -33.45
N ASP A 335 -21.87 -1.12 -32.82
CA ASP A 335 -23.25 -0.66 -32.69
C ASP A 335 -23.89 -0.28 -34.06
N ARG A 336 -23.08 0.06 -35.07
CA ARG A 336 -23.54 0.19 -36.49
C ARG A 336 -23.65 -1.18 -37.15
N ILE A 337 -22.64 -2.03 -37.00
CA ILE A 337 -22.60 -3.38 -37.57
C ILE A 337 -23.75 -4.25 -37.03
N GLU A 338 -24.12 -4.14 -35.75
CA GLU A 338 -25.27 -4.84 -35.18
C GLU A 338 -26.59 -4.36 -35.78
N ARG A 339 -26.78 -3.04 -35.95
CA ARG A 339 -27.95 -2.46 -36.64
C ARG A 339 -28.02 -2.89 -38.11
N GLU A 340 -26.90 -3.14 -38.76
CA GLU A 340 -26.85 -3.67 -40.12
C GLU A 340 -27.07 -5.19 -40.17
N ARG A 341 -26.52 -5.95 -39.23
CA ARG A 341 -26.84 -7.36 -39.01
C ARG A 341 -28.35 -7.54 -38.78
N GLU A 342 -29.00 -6.65 -38.03
CA GLU A 342 -30.44 -6.65 -37.86
C GLU A 342 -31.20 -6.33 -39.16
N LYS A 343 -30.81 -5.28 -39.92
CA LYS A 343 -31.41 -4.99 -41.23
C LYS A 343 -31.32 -6.23 -42.15
N CYS A 344 -30.14 -6.83 -42.24
CA CYS A 344 -29.88 -8.04 -43.03
C CYS A 344 -30.64 -9.27 -42.51
N MET A 345 -30.78 -9.46 -41.20
CA MET A 345 -31.62 -10.50 -40.60
C MET A 345 -33.11 -10.31 -40.92
N ARG A 346 -33.61 -9.08 -40.90
CA ARG A 346 -34.99 -8.74 -41.29
C ARG A 346 -35.22 -9.04 -42.78
N LEU A 347 -34.28 -8.64 -43.65
CA LEU A 347 -34.29 -8.95 -45.08
C LEU A 347 -34.17 -10.45 -45.37
N PHE A 348 -33.34 -11.18 -44.63
CA PHE A 348 -33.24 -12.63 -44.73
C PHE A 348 -34.55 -13.31 -44.30
N SER A 349 -35.22 -12.80 -43.27
CA SER A 349 -36.52 -13.31 -42.81
C SER A 349 -37.64 -13.06 -43.83
N THR A 350 -37.67 -11.90 -44.51
CA THR A 350 -38.63 -11.66 -45.60
C THR A 350 -38.32 -12.49 -46.84
N LEU A 351 -37.04 -12.64 -47.23
CA LEU A 351 -36.62 -13.52 -48.33
C LEU A 351 -36.90 -15.00 -48.03
N ALA A 352 -36.74 -15.45 -46.78
CA ALA A 352 -37.08 -16.80 -46.36
C ALA A 352 -38.59 -17.06 -46.46
N ARG A 353 -39.43 -16.10 -46.05
CA ARG A 353 -40.89 -16.18 -46.24
C ARG A 353 -41.26 -16.21 -47.71
N ALA A 354 -40.75 -15.27 -48.52
CA ALA A 354 -40.99 -15.23 -49.96
C ALA A 354 -40.55 -16.53 -50.67
N LYS A 355 -39.45 -17.15 -50.24
CA LYS A 355 -39.01 -18.47 -50.72
C LYS A 355 -39.98 -19.59 -50.32
N GLU A 356 -40.51 -19.59 -49.10
CA GLU A 356 -41.51 -20.56 -48.66
C GLU A 356 -42.86 -20.35 -49.37
N ASP A 357 -43.21 -19.11 -49.70
CA ASP A 357 -44.40 -18.74 -50.46
C ASP A 357 -44.28 -19.16 -51.93
N SER A 358 -43.18 -18.81 -52.62
CA SER A 358 -42.92 -19.31 -53.98
C SER A 358 -42.76 -20.83 -54.04
N ARG A 359 -42.36 -21.48 -52.95
CA ARG A 359 -42.38 -22.94 -52.85
C ARG A 359 -43.81 -23.50 -52.77
N ARG A 360 -44.71 -22.86 -52.02
CA ARG A 360 -46.15 -23.22 -52.00
C ARG A 360 -46.79 -23.01 -53.37
N GLU A 361 -46.42 -21.96 -54.08
CA GLU A 361 -46.79 -21.75 -55.48
C GLU A 361 -46.26 -22.87 -56.38
N GLU A 362 -44.98 -23.26 -56.25
CA GLU A 362 -44.37 -24.35 -57.02
C GLU A 362 -45.01 -25.72 -56.71
N GLU A 363 -45.40 -25.97 -55.46
CA GLU A 363 -46.11 -27.18 -55.02
C GLU A 363 -47.57 -27.20 -55.55
N SER A 364 -48.29 -26.07 -55.50
CA SER A 364 -49.61 -25.90 -56.12
C SER A 364 -49.57 -26.08 -57.65
N LEU A 365 -48.56 -25.53 -58.33
CA LEU A 365 -48.36 -25.71 -59.77
C LEU A 365 -48.05 -27.16 -60.13
N LYS A 366 -47.32 -27.91 -59.28
CA LYS A 366 -47.10 -29.36 -59.46
C LYS A 366 -48.40 -30.15 -59.29
N GLU A 367 -49.29 -29.76 -58.39
CA GLU A 367 -50.62 -30.37 -58.28
C GLU A 367 -51.50 -30.09 -59.50
N GLN A 368 -51.45 -28.87 -60.04
CA GLN A 368 -52.14 -28.47 -61.28
C GLN A 368 -51.60 -29.22 -62.51
N ILE A 369 -50.28 -29.33 -62.67
CA ILE A 369 -49.65 -30.16 -63.70
C ILE A 369 -50.07 -31.63 -63.53
N GLY A 370 -50.09 -32.14 -62.29
CA GLY A 370 -50.56 -33.48 -61.99
C GLY A 370 -52.05 -33.73 -62.26
N LEU A 371 -52.88 -32.68 -62.36
CA LEU A 371 -54.26 -32.77 -62.86
C LEU A 371 -54.29 -32.79 -64.39
N LEU A 372 -53.57 -31.87 -65.05
CA LEU A 372 -53.45 -31.81 -66.51
C LEU A 372 -52.86 -33.09 -67.12
N ASP A 373 -51.88 -33.72 -66.47
CA ASP A 373 -51.33 -35.02 -66.88
C ASP A 373 -52.38 -36.15 -66.81
N ARG A 374 -53.34 -36.08 -65.88
CA ARG A 374 -54.45 -37.05 -65.78
C ARG A 374 -55.50 -36.80 -66.86
N GLU A 375 -55.67 -35.55 -67.30
CA GLU A 375 -56.57 -35.17 -68.41
C GLU A 375 -55.94 -35.52 -69.76
N LEU A 376 -54.68 -35.18 -69.99
CA LEU A 376 -53.88 -35.65 -71.13
C LEU A 376 -53.83 -37.19 -71.17
N GLY A 377 -53.71 -37.85 -70.02
CA GLY A 377 -53.80 -39.30 -69.85
C GLY A 377 -55.19 -39.90 -70.14
N GLN A 378 -56.24 -39.09 -70.24
CA GLN A 378 -57.57 -39.50 -70.72
C GLN A 378 -57.73 -39.22 -72.22
N VAL A 379 -57.29 -38.04 -72.69
CA VAL A 379 -57.31 -37.66 -74.12
C VAL A 379 -56.47 -38.60 -74.96
N THR A 380 -55.25 -38.94 -74.54
CA THR A 380 -54.39 -39.92 -75.23
C THR A 380 -55.02 -41.31 -75.33
N ARG A 381 -55.71 -41.77 -74.27
CA ARG A 381 -56.47 -43.03 -74.28
C ARG A 381 -57.75 -42.97 -75.13
N ALA A 382 -58.20 -41.78 -75.52
CA ALA A 382 -59.28 -41.60 -76.50
C ALA A 382 -58.71 -41.58 -77.92
N THR A 383 -57.64 -40.83 -78.20
CA THR A 383 -56.99 -40.82 -79.53
C THR A 383 -56.47 -42.21 -79.91
N GLU A 384 -55.91 -42.96 -78.95
CA GLU A 384 -55.51 -44.36 -79.13
C GLU A 384 -56.64 -45.32 -79.54
N LYS A 385 -57.92 -44.97 -79.31
CA LYS A 385 -59.07 -45.77 -79.76
C LYS A 385 -59.43 -45.40 -81.19
N VAL A 386 -59.53 -44.11 -81.47
CA VAL A 386 -59.77 -43.54 -82.81
C VAL A 386 -58.68 -43.99 -83.81
N GLU A 387 -57.41 -44.06 -83.40
CA GLU A 387 -56.35 -44.60 -84.26
C GLU A 387 -56.53 -46.09 -84.59
N LYS A 388 -57.04 -46.89 -83.66
CA LYS A 388 -57.32 -48.33 -83.88
C LYS A 388 -58.52 -48.51 -84.83
N GLU A 389 -59.51 -47.64 -84.74
CA GLU A 389 -60.65 -47.56 -85.68
C GLU A 389 -60.18 -47.14 -87.10
N ILE A 390 -59.32 -46.11 -87.20
CA ILE A 390 -58.69 -45.70 -88.47
C ILE A 390 -57.84 -46.82 -89.08
N GLN A 391 -57.10 -47.59 -88.26
CA GLN A 391 -56.32 -48.74 -88.73
C GLN A 391 -57.19 -49.91 -89.21
N ALA A 392 -58.41 -50.08 -88.69
CA ALA A 392 -59.37 -51.04 -89.23
C ALA A 392 -59.84 -50.61 -90.63
N HIS A 393 -60.33 -49.38 -90.77
CA HIS A 393 -60.82 -48.87 -92.05
C HIS A 393 -59.76 -48.83 -93.17
N ARG A 394 -58.48 -48.63 -92.83
CA ARG A 394 -57.37 -48.74 -93.80
C ARG A 394 -57.21 -50.16 -94.37
N LYS A 395 -57.40 -51.20 -93.56
CA LYS A 395 -57.31 -52.61 -94.01
C LYS A 395 -58.47 -52.99 -94.93
N ASP A 396 -59.66 -52.47 -94.66
CA ASP A 396 -60.84 -52.67 -95.52
C ASP A 396 -60.68 -52.06 -96.93
N ALA A 397 -59.85 -51.02 -97.08
CA ALA A 397 -59.55 -50.41 -98.38
C ALA A 397 -58.59 -51.27 -99.23
N GLU A 398 -57.53 -51.83 -98.64
CA GLU A 398 -56.57 -52.69 -99.35
C GLU A 398 -57.18 -53.99 -99.89
N VAL A 399 -58.19 -54.53 -99.21
CA VAL A 399 -58.91 -55.75 -99.66
C VAL A 399 -59.74 -55.47 -100.91
N ARG A 400 -60.16 -54.22 -101.14
CA ARG A 400 -60.93 -53.81 -102.34
C ARG A 400 -60.01 -53.60 -103.54
N THR A 401 -58.88 -52.91 -103.38
CA THR A 401 -57.94 -52.67 -104.49
C THR A 401 -57.32 -53.96 -105.03
N LYS A 402 -57.04 -54.94 -104.17
CA LYS A 402 -56.47 -56.25 -104.58
C LYS A 402 -57.42 -57.15 -105.38
N LYS A 403 -58.74 -56.86 -105.43
CA LYS A 403 -59.70 -57.62 -106.25
C LYS A 403 -59.83 -57.13 -107.70
N LEU A 404 -59.46 -55.87 -107.99
CA LEU A 404 -59.69 -55.25 -109.29
C LEU A 404 -58.58 -55.55 -110.32
N LEU A 405 -57.40 -56.00 -109.87
CA LEU A 405 -56.22 -56.24 -110.69
C LEU A 405 -56.07 -57.69 -111.20
N ALA A 406 -57.08 -58.55 -111.01
CA ALA A 406 -57.00 -59.98 -111.33
C ALA A 406 -57.69 -60.38 -112.65
N GLU A 407 -58.53 -59.52 -113.26
CA GLU A 407 -59.42 -59.92 -114.37
C GLU A 407 -58.90 -59.58 -115.79
N GLN A 408 -57.79 -58.84 -115.93
CA GLN A 408 -57.30 -58.36 -117.23
C GLN A 408 -56.08 -59.13 -117.77
N ALA A 409 -56.27 -60.40 -118.20
CA ALA A 409 -55.17 -61.20 -118.76
C ALA A 409 -55.56 -62.35 -119.74
N LYS A 410 -56.28 -62.07 -120.85
CA LYS A 410 -56.42 -63.04 -121.98
C LYS A 410 -56.58 -62.37 -123.36
N SER A 411 -55.62 -62.58 -124.28
CA SER A 411 -55.81 -62.74 -125.74
C SER A 411 -54.49 -63.10 -126.45
N LYS A 412 -54.56 -63.85 -127.56
CA LYS A 412 -53.48 -64.16 -128.52
C LYS A 412 -54.12 -64.61 -129.85
N ASP A 413 -53.65 -64.12 -130.99
CA ASP A 413 -53.95 -64.71 -132.32
C ASP A 413 -53.02 -64.18 -133.44
N PHE A 414 -53.17 -64.72 -134.66
CA PHE A 414 -52.51 -64.39 -135.95
C PHE A 414 -51.21 -65.10 -136.38
N VAL A 415 -51.29 -66.41 -136.70
CA VAL A 415 -50.33 -67.10 -137.60
C VAL A 415 -51.07 -68.09 -138.54
N GLN A 416 -51.83 -67.59 -139.53
CA GLN A 416 -52.59 -68.41 -140.48
C GLN A 416 -52.64 -67.81 -141.92
N LYS A 417 -51.50 -67.37 -142.46
CA LYS A 417 -51.38 -66.93 -143.86
C LYS A 417 -50.07 -67.43 -144.49
N ALA A 418 -50.09 -68.68 -144.93
CA ALA A 418 -48.99 -69.37 -145.60
C ALA A 418 -49.39 -69.83 -147.02
N GLU A 419 -48.55 -70.68 -147.62
CA GLU A 419 -48.90 -71.71 -148.62
C GLU A 419 -49.30 -71.33 -150.06
N GLN A 420 -49.70 -70.10 -150.41
CA GLN A 420 -50.22 -69.84 -151.78
C GLN A 420 -49.19 -69.79 -152.94
N VAL A 421 -47.88 -69.59 -152.69
CA VAL A 421 -46.91 -69.24 -153.77
C VAL A 421 -46.07 -70.43 -154.28
N LEU A 422 -46.24 -71.64 -153.72
CA LEU A 422 -45.38 -72.80 -154.05
C LEU A 422 -45.64 -73.47 -155.41
N ALA A 423 -46.50 -72.92 -156.27
CA ALA A 423 -46.85 -73.50 -157.57
C ALA A 423 -45.94 -73.06 -158.73
N GLU A 424 -45.39 -71.83 -158.69
CA GLU A 424 -44.86 -71.14 -159.87
C GLU A 424 -43.39 -71.49 -160.20
N ILE A 425 -42.62 -71.98 -159.22
CA ILE A 425 -41.15 -72.01 -159.30
C ILE A 425 -40.59 -73.23 -160.07
N ARG A 426 -41.43 -74.15 -160.56
CA ARG A 426 -40.98 -75.28 -161.42
C ARG A 426 -40.30 -74.81 -162.72
N GLU A 427 -40.67 -73.65 -163.25
CA GLU A 427 -40.03 -73.07 -164.43
C GLU A 427 -38.64 -72.48 -164.13
N ALA A 428 -38.27 -72.30 -162.86
CA ALA A 428 -36.94 -71.81 -162.49
C ALA A 428 -35.86 -72.90 -162.49
N GLU A 429 -36.23 -74.18 -162.40
CA GLU A 429 -35.30 -75.29 -162.12
C GLU A 429 -34.21 -75.45 -163.20
N GLU A 430 -34.53 -75.21 -164.47
CA GLU A 430 -33.54 -75.26 -165.58
C GLU A 430 -32.45 -74.17 -165.45
N THR A 431 -32.76 -73.02 -164.85
CA THR A 431 -31.78 -71.93 -164.64
C THR A 431 -30.80 -72.22 -163.50
N ILE A 432 -31.15 -73.10 -162.57
CA ILE A 432 -30.35 -73.43 -161.38
C ILE A 432 -29.12 -74.28 -161.74
N ALA A 433 -29.23 -75.12 -162.78
CA ALA A 433 -28.19 -76.06 -163.19
C ALA A 433 -26.83 -75.41 -163.54
N VAL A 434 -26.81 -74.16 -164.00
CA VAL A 434 -25.58 -73.42 -164.34
C VAL A 434 -24.93 -72.79 -163.09
N LYS A 435 -25.72 -72.43 -162.07
CA LYS A 435 -25.25 -71.75 -160.85
C LYS A 435 -24.55 -72.69 -159.86
N SER A 436 -25.01 -73.95 -159.76
CA SER A 436 -24.53 -74.92 -158.76
C SER A 436 -23.00 -75.12 -158.79
N LYS A 437 -22.40 -75.20 -159.98
CA LYS A 437 -20.95 -75.41 -160.17
C LYS A 437 -20.06 -74.27 -159.63
N GLN A 438 -20.61 -73.08 -159.40
CA GLN A 438 -19.87 -71.96 -158.77
C GLN A 438 -19.92 -72.00 -157.23
N GLU A 439 -20.92 -72.66 -156.62
CA GLU A 439 -21.04 -72.74 -155.16
C GLU A 439 -20.04 -73.72 -154.53
N GLU A 440 -19.69 -74.82 -155.21
CA GLU A 440 -18.86 -75.89 -154.61
C GLU A 440 -17.47 -75.40 -154.19
N VAL A 441 -16.88 -74.46 -154.93
CA VAL A 441 -15.60 -73.83 -154.58
C VAL A 441 -15.73 -73.03 -153.29
N LYS A 442 -16.75 -72.16 -153.20
CA LYS A 442 -17.06 -71.35 -152.01
C LYS A 442 -17.35 -72.20 -150.77
N ARG A 443 -18.03 -73.35 -150.93
CA ARG A 443 -18.32 -74.29 -149.83
C ARG A 443 -17.05 -74.84 -149.16
N ARG A 444 -15.96 -75.06 -149.92
CA ARG A 444 -14.69 -75.58 -149.37
C ARG A 444 -13.94 -74.53 -148.51
N GLU A 445 -13.95 -73.27 -148.94
CA GLU A 445 -13.34 -72.16 -148.18
C GLU A 445 -14.04 -71.95 -146.82
N LEU A 446 -15.38 -71.96 -146.82
CA LEU A 446 -16.19 -71.81 -145.60
C LEU A 446 -15.96 -72.94 -144.59
N ALA A 447 -15.78 -74.18 -145.04
CA ALA A 447 -15.51 -75.33 -144.18
C ALA A 447 -14.18 -75.19 -143.40
N ALA A 448 -13.13 -74.70 -144.06
CA ALA A 448 -11.82 -74.48 -143.43
C ALA A 448 -11.85 -73.37 -142.35
N ILE A 449 -12.69 -72.35 -142.55
CA ILE A 449 -12.93 -71.28 -141.56
C ILE A 449 -13.73 -71.80 -140.37
N ALA A 450 -14.75 -72.64 -140.62
CA ALA A 450 -15.57 -73.24 -139.56
C ALA A 450 -14.76 -74.15 -138.62
N ALA A 451 -13.84 -74.96 -139.16
CA ALA A 451 -12.97 -75.83 -138.37
C ALA A 451 -12.13 -75.04 -137.35
N LYS A 452 -11.39 -74.02 -137.82
CA LYS A 452 -10.58 -73.14 -136.95
C LYS A 452 -11.42 -72.45 -135.88
N ARG A 453 -12.65 -72.03 -136.22
CA ARG A 453 -13.57 -71.40 -135.27
C ARG A 453 -13.94 -72.35 -134.12
N HIS A 454 -14.20 -73.63 -134.40
CA HIS A 454 -14.48 -74.62 -133.36
C HIS A 454 -13.27 -74.91 -132.47
N GLU A 455 -12.04 -74.91 -133.01
CA GLU A 455 -10.82 -75.08 -132.22
C GLU A 455 -10.61 -73.92 -131.24
N PHE A 456 -10.76 -72.67 -131.69
CA PHE A 456 -10.71 -71.50 -130.81
C PHE A 456 -11.83 -71.50 -129.76
N SER A 457 -13.06 -71.91 -130.09
CA SER A 457 -14.13 -72.07 -129.10
C SER A 457 -13.79 -73.11 -128.02
N ARG A 458 -13.18 -74.24 -128.38
CA ARG A 458 -12.72 -75.26 -127.41
C ARG A 458 -11.52 -74.79 -126.57
N ALA A 459 -10.67 -73.92 -127.10
CA ALA A 459 -9.61 -73.28 -126.32
C ALA A 459 -10.20 -72.29 -125.30
N SER A 460 -11.11 -71.41 -125.74
CA SER A 460 -11.78 -70.43 -124.87
C SER A 460 -12.47 -71.07 -123.67
N ALA A 461 -13.25 -72.13 -123.88
CA ALA A 461 -13.95 -72.84 -122.80
C ALA A 461 -13.01 -73.54 -121.79
N ARG A 462 -11.79 -73.90 -122.21
CA ARG A 462 -10.76 -74.46 -121.31
C ARG A 462 -10.16 -73.39 -120.41
N GLU A 463 -9.88 -72.20 -120.92
CA GLU A 463 -9.40 -71.10 -120.08
C GLU A 463 -10.52 -70.55 -119.17
N GLU A 464 -11.77 -70.55 -119.63
CA GLU A 464 -12.93 -70.18 -118.80
C GLU A 464 -13.11 -71.10 -117.58
N THR A 465 -12.96 -72.42 -117.75
CA THR A 465 -12.99 -73.35 -116.61
C THR A 465 -11.78 -73.19 -115.68
N ARG A 466 -10.59 -72.85 -116.20
CA ARG A 466 -9.42 -72.50 -115.38
C ARG A 466 -9.63 -71.23 -114.56
N VAL A 467 -10.20 -70.19 -115.17
CA VAL A 467 -10.55 -68.93 -114.48
C VAL A 467 -11.59 -69.17 -113.40
N SER A 468 -12.62 -69.98 -113.66
CA SER A 468 -13.63 -70.35 -112.66
C SER A 468 -13.01 -71.07 -111.44
N LEU A 469 -12.15 -72.07 -111.67
CA LEU A 469 -11.43 -72.75 -110.58
C LEU A 469 -10.53 -71.80 -109.78
N ALA A 470 -9.78 -70.92 -110.47
CA ALA A 470 -8.94 -69.91 -109.82
C ALA A 470 -9.77 -68.90 -108.98
N GLN A 471 -10.98 -68.54 -109.43
CA GLN A 471 -11.91 -67.71 -108.65
C GLN A 471 -12.42 -68.43 -107.39
N CYS A 472 -12.74 -69.73 -107.48
CA CYS A 472 -13.12 -70.53 -106.31
C CYS A 472 -11.97 -70.66 -105.30
N GLU A 473 -10.74 -70.89 -105.77
CA GLU A 473 -9.55 -70.87 -104.91
C GLU A 473 -9.33 -69.50 -104.27
N LEU A 474 -9.47 -68.40 -105.02
CA LEU A 474 -9.34 -67.04 -104.50
C LEU A 474 -10.36 -66.79 -103.39
N GLN A 475 -11.64 -67.12 -103.60
CA GLN A 475 -12.70 -66.99 -102.59
C GLN A 475 -12.41 -67.81 -101.33
N MET A 476 -11.90 -69.04 -101.46
CA MET A 476 -11.49 -69.86 -100.32
C MET A 476 -10.32 -69.22 -99.55
N ARG A 477 -9.29 -68.71 -100.25
CA ARG A 477 -8.17 -68.01 -99.59
C ARG A 477 -8.63 -66.71 -98.91
N ASP A 478 -9.56 -65.99 -99.52
CA ASP A 478 -10.20 -64.79 -98.97
C ASP A 478 -10.91 -65.06 -97.63
N VAL A 479 -11.63 -66.18 -97.52
CA VAL A 479 -12.27 -66.60 -96.25
C VAL A 479 -11.22 -66.90 -95.18
N LEU A 480 -10.15 -67.63 -95.53
CA LEU A 480 -9.05 -67.92 -94.60
C LEU A 480 -8.32 -66.65 -94.14
N VAL A 481 -8.10 -65.68 -95.03
CA VAL A 481 -7.54 -64.37 -94.70
C VAL A 481 -8.47 -63.58 -93.77
N LYS A 482 -9.78 -63.56 -94.05
CA LYS A 482 -10.79 -62.91 -93.18
C LYS A 482 -10.86 -63.54 -91.79
N GLU A 483 -10.74 -64.87 -91.68
CA GLU A 483 -10.60 -65.54 -90.38
C GLU A 483 -9.30 -65.18 -89.66
N ALA A 484 -8.16 -65.14 -90.37
CA ALA A 484 -6.86 -64.79 -89.78
C ALA A 484 -6.85 -63.34 -89.26
N GLN A 485 -7.36 -62.40 -90.06
CA GLN A 485 -7.57 -61.00 -89.66
C GLN A 485 -8.51 -60.89 -88.46
N ARG A 486 -9.62 -61.65 -88.45
CA ARG A 486 -10.53 -61.69 -87.31
C ARG A 486 -9.82 -62.19 -86.05
N ARG A 487 -9.11 -63.33 -86.11
CA ARG A 487 -8.33 -63.89 -84.99
C ARG A 487 -7.28 -62.90 -84.48
N HIS A 488 -6.57 -62.22 -85.38
CA HIS A 488 -5.62 -61.15 -85.02
C HIS A 488 -6.33 -59.99 -84.30
N SER A 489 -7.49 -59.53 -84.78
CA SER A 489 -8.26 -58.47 -84.12
C SER A 489 -8.79 -58.89 -82.74
N GLU A 490 -9.18 -60.17 -82.56
CA GLU A 490 -9.61 -60.72 -81.28
C GLU A 490 -8.44 -60.83 -80.29
N LEU A 491 -7.26 -61.24 -80.76
CA LEU A 491 -6.03 -61.31 -79.96
C LEU A 491 -5.54 -59.91 -79.57
N GLY A 492 -5.53 -58.94 -80.48
CA GLY A 492 -5.21 -57.54 -80.18
C GLY A 492 -6.16 -56.94 -79.15
N LYS A 493 -7.46 -57.21 -79.25
CA LYS A 493 -8.46 -56.81 -78.24
C LYS A 493 -8.24 -57.49 -76.88
N ARG A 494 -7.70 -58.72 -76.83
CA ARG A 494 -7.32 -59.40 -75.57
C ARG A 494 -6.04 -58.81 -74.98
N LEU A 495 -5.02 -58.56 -75.80
CA LEU A 495 -3.75 -57.95 -75.39
C LEU A 495 -3.97 -56.54 -74.82
N ASN A 496 -4.75 -55.70 -75.51
CA ASN A 496 -5.06 -54.36 -75.01
C ASN A 496 -5.80 -54.41 -73.67
N LYS A 497 -6.79 -55.30 -73.51
CA LYS A 497 -7.46 -55.51 -72.20
C LYS A 497 -6.51 -55.94 -71.09
N ALA A 498 -5.51 -56.79 -71.40
CA ALA A 498 -4.49 -57.19 -70.43
C ALA A 498 -3.55 -56.01 -70.06
N ILE A 499 -3.19 -55.17 -71.04
CA ILE A 499 -2.42 -53.94 -70.82
C ILE A 499 -3.23 -52.94 -69.98
N ASP A 500 -4.52 -52.73 -70.28
CA ASP A 500 -5.41 -51.85 -69.51
C ASP A 500 -5.52 -52.30 -68.04
N LEU A 501 -5.64 -53.60 -67.80
CA LEU A 501 -5.66 -54.17 -66.45
C LEU A 501 -4.32 -54.00 -65.73
N PHE A 502 -3.20 -54.26 -66.41
CA PHE A 502 -1.87 -54.04 -65.85
C PHE A 502 -1.61 -52.55 -65.53
N GLN A 503 -2.07 -51.63 -66.39
CA GLN A 503 -1.97 -50.19 -66.14
C GLN A 503 -2.82 -49.77 -64.94
N LYS A 504 -4.05 -50.29 -64.79
CA LYS A 504 -4.89 -50.05 -63.60
C LYS A 504 -4.22 -50.57 -62.33
N VAL A 505 -3.76 -51.81 -62.31
CA VAL A 505 -3.04 -52.39 -61.14
C VAL A 505 -1.75 -51.60 -60.84
N LYS A 506 -1.03 -51.11 -61.86
CA LYS A 506 0.13 -50.23 -61.66
C LYS A 506 -0.26 -48.87 -61.07
N GLN A 507 -1.37 -48.26 -61.52
CA GLN A 507 -1.89 -47.01 -60.97
C GLN A 507 -2.39 -47.20 -59.53
N GLU A 508 -3.13 -48.28 -59.23
CA GLU A 508 -3.58 -48.65 -57.89
C GLU A 508 -2.40 -48.91 -56.95
N ARG A 509 -1.39 -49.67 -57.39
CA ARG A 509 -0.14 -49.87 -56.63
C ARG A 509 0.57 -48.54 -56.35
N MET A 510 0.61 -47.63 -57.32
CA MET A 510 1.22 -46.30 -57.16
C MET A 510 0.42 -45.42 -56.19
N GLN A 511 -0.92 -45.42 -56.27
CA GLN A 511 -1.81 -44.74 -55.32
C GLN A 511 -1.69 -45.32 -53.91
N LYS A 512 -1.51 -46.64 -53.77
CA LYS A 512 -1.27 -47.27 -52.47
C LYS A 512 0.11 -46.96 -51.93
N ALA A 513 1.15 -46.88 -52.77
CA ALA A 513 2.48 -46.44 -52.37
C ALA A 513 2.48 -44.98 -51.87
N THR A 514 1.80 -44.05 -52.56
CA THR A 514 1.69 -42.67 -52.08
C THR A 514 0.84 -42.57 -50.82
N GLN A 515 -0.28 -43.30 -50.71
CA GLN A 515 -1.06 -43.36 -49.46
C GLN A 515 -0.23 -43.87 -48.28
N ILE A 516 0.58 -44.92 -48.47
CA ILE A 516 1.49 -45.43 -47.44
C ILE A 516 2.57 -44.39 -47.08
N GLN A 517 3.11 -43.66 -48.06
CA GLN A 517 4.08 -42.59 -47.81
C GLN A 517 3.47 -41.43 -47.01
N THR A 518 2.27 -40.97 -47.36
CA THR A 518 1.56 -39.92 -46.61
C THR A 518 1.22 -40.38 -45.19
N ILE A 519 0.80 -41.64 -45.01
CA ILE A 519 0.57 -42.21 -43.68
C ILE A 519 1.89 -42.26 -42.89
N ALA A 520 2.99 -42.71 -43.48
CA ALA A 520 4.31 -42.73 -42.83
C ALA A 520 4.78 -41.33 -42.42
N GLN A 521 4.57 -40.30 -43.25
CA GLN A 521 4.87 -38.91 -42.93
C GLN A 521 4.00 -38.37 -41.78
N SER A 522 2.70 -38.70 -41.76
CA SER A 522 1.83 -38.35 -40.64
C SER A 522 2.23 -39.07 -39.34
N MET A 523 2.72 -40.31 -39.41
CA MET A 523 3.24 -41.04 -38.25
C MET A 523 4.54 -40.42 -37.71
N SER A 524 5.45 -39.94 -38.56
CA SER A 524 6.64 -39.21 -38.08
C SER A 524 6.27 -37.86 -37.45
N GLN A 525 5.35 -37.10 -38.05
CA GLN A 525 4.85 -35.84 -37.49
C GLN A 525 4.16 -36.05 -36.14
N LEU A 526 3.35 -37.11 -35.99
CA LEU A 526 2.73 -37.48 -34.72
C LEU A 526 3.78 -37.90 -33.69
N ALA A 527 4.80 -38.68 -34.08
CA ALA A 527 5.90 -39.05 -33.17
C ALA A 527 6.75 -37.86 -32.72
N GLU A 528 6.92 -36.85 -33.57
CA GLU A 528 7.57 -35.58 -33.22
C GLU A 528 6.69 -34.73 -32.29
N LYS A 529 5.38 -34.64 -32.55
CA LYS A 529 4.41 -34.00 -31.65
C LYS A 529 4.37 -34.67 -30.28
N THR A 530 4.39 -35.99 -30.20
CA THR A 530 4.48 -36.73 -28.92
C THR A 530 5.75 -36.36 -28.16
N LYS A 531 6.92 -36.29 -28.83
CA LYS A 531 8.19 -35.86 -28.21
C LYS A 531 8.21 -34.39 -27.77
N LEU A 532 7.39 -33.53 -28.36
CA LEU A 532 7.20 -32.15 -27.88
C LEU A 532 6.34 -32.15 -26.61
N LEU A 533 5.20 -32.84 -26.62
CA LEU A 533 4.33 -33.00 -25.45
C LEU A 533 5.06 -33.68 -24.27
N GLU A 534 5.92 -34.67 -24.52
CA GLU A 534 6.80 -35.29 -23.51
C GLU A 534 7.75 -34.26 -22.86
N LYS A 535 8.32 -33.35 -23.67
CA LYS A 535 9.19 -32.28 -23.16
C LYS A 535 8.40 -31.26 -22.35
N GLU A 536 7.25 -30.81 -22.86
CA GLU A 536 6.34 -29.88 -22.19
C GLU A 536 5.87 -30.44 -20.84
N LEU A 537 5.42 -31.69 -20.80
CA LEU A 537 5.11 -32.40 -19.55
C LEU A 537 6.30 -32.44 -18.60
N SER A 538 7.52 -32.65 -19.11
CA SER A 538 8.73 -32.60 -18.27
C SER A 538 9.07 -31.20 -17.75
N VAL A 539 8.73 -30.13 -18.48
CA VAL A 539 8.89 -28.74 -18.02
C VAL A 539 7.83 -28.43 -16.95
N LEU A 540 6.56 -28.70 -17.25
CA LEU A 540 5.44 -28.53 -16.31
C LEU A 540 5.66 -29.32 -15.01
N THR A 541 6.18 -30.56 -15.08
CA THR A 541 6.51 -31.36 -13.88
C THR A 541 7.61 -30.69 -13.04
N ARG A 542 8.62 -30.08 -13.67
CA ARG A 542 9.66 -29.32 -12.94
C ARG A 542 9.11 -28.04 -12.34
N GLU A 543 8.26 -27.31 -13.07
CA GLU A 543 7.58 -26.13 -12.55
C GLU A 543 6.68 -26.45 -11.35
N CYS A 544 5.91 -27.53 -11.42
CA CYS A 544 5.11 -28.01 -10.28
C CYS A 544 6.01 -28.31 -9.08
N ALA A 545 7.11 -29.06 -9.26
CA ALA A 545 8.04 -29.36 -8.18
C ALA A 545 8.70 -28.11 -7.55
N VAL A 546 8.98 -27.07 -8.35
CA VAL A 546 9.48 -25.78 -7.83
C VAL A 546 8.38 -25.02 -7.08
N LYS A 547 7.17 -24.94 -7.65
CA LYS A 547 6.01 -24.30 -7.02
C LYS A 547 5.64 -25.00 -5.70
N ASP A 548 5.69 -26.32 -5.63
CA ASP A 548 5.53 -27.10 -4.39
C ASP A 548 6.63 -26.80 -3.36
N GLN A 549 7.88 -26.65 -3.80
CA GLN A 549 8.99 -26.26 -2.92
C GLN A 549 8.80 -24.84 -2.36
N ASP A 550 8.32 -23.90 -3.16
CA ASP A 550 8.05 -22.52 -2.72
C ASP A 550 6.81 -22.43 -1.83
N ILE A 551 5.77 -23.20 -2.12
CA ILE A 551 4.62 -23.40 -1.22
C ILE A 551 5.07 -24.00 0.13
N ALA A 552 6.04 -24.92 0.13
CA ALA A 552 6.61 -25.47 1.37
C ALA A 552 7.40 -24.42 2.16
N LYS A 553 8.22 -23.59 1.50
CA LYS A 553 8.92 -22.44 2.11
C LYS A 553 7.92 -21.44 2.72
N ALA A 554 6.87 -21.09 1.98
CA ALA A 554 5.82 -20.18 2.45
C ALA A 554 5.06 -20.75 3.67
N LYS A 555 4.69 -22.04 3.65
CA LYS A 555 4.07 -22.73 4.80
C LYS A 555 4.97 -22.71 6.03
N PHE A 556 6.29 -22.91 5.87
CA PHE A 556 7.25 -22.81 6.95
C PHE A 556 7.34 -21.39 7.54
N GLN A 557 7.46 -20.36 6.69
CA GLN A 557 7.47 -18.95 7.11
C GLN A 557 6.17 -18.55 7.83
N VAL A 558 5.01 -19.00 7.35
CA VAL A 558 3.71 -18.77 8.02
C VAL A 558 3.67 -19.46 9.39
N HIS A 559 4.27 -20.65 9.53
CA HIS A 559 4.38 -21.32 10.82
C HIS A 559 5.32 -20.57 11.79
N GLU A 560 6.50 -20.13 11.34
CA GLU A 560 7.41 -19.30 12.15
C GLU A 560 6.76 -17.99 12.60
N LEU A 561 6.09 -17.27 11.69
CA LEU A 561 5.35 -16.05 12.00
C LEU A 561 4.19 -16.33 12.98
N THR A 562 3.48 -17.45 12.83
CA THR A 562 2.42 -17.85 13.77
C THR A 562 2.98 -18.10 15.16
N ASN A 563 4.09 -18.83 15.28
CA ASN A 563 4.77 -19.11 16.53
C ASN A 563 5.29 -17.81 17.19
N MET A 564 5.88 -16.91 16.39
CA MET A 564 6.31 -15.59 16.86
C MET A 564 5.11 -14.75 17.33
N CYS A 565 3.98 -14.76 16.62
CA CYS A 565 2.75 -14.11 17.07
C CYS A 565 2.19 -14.73 18.36
N THR A 566 2.30 -16.04 18.59
CA THR A 566 1.92 -16.63 19.89
C THR A 566 2.85 -16.19 21.01
N ASN A 567 4.17 -16.10 20.77
CA ASN A 567 5.13 -15.62 21.76
C ASN A 567 4.87 -14.14 22.10
N MET A 568 4.69 -13.27 21.10
CA MET A 568 4.34 -11.86 21.31
C MET A 568 3.01 -11.68 22.06
N ARG A 569 2.02 -12.57 21.86
CA ARG A 569 0.77 -12.59 22.64
C ARG A 569 1.02 -12.99 24.11
N LEU A 570 1.87 -13.99 24.36
CA LEU A 570 2.24 -14.39 25.71
C LEU A 570 3.04 -13.30 26.44
N GLU A 571 3.98 -12.64 25.77
CA GLU A 571 4.73 -11.50 26.31
C GLU A 571 3.82 -10.31 26.61
N LYS A 572 2.92 -9.94 25.70
CA LYS A 572 1.89 -8.91 25.92
C LYS A 572 1.02 -9.22 27.14
N ASN A 573 0.64 -10.48 27.33
CA ASN A 573 -0.15 -10.91 28.50
C ASN A 573 0.68 -10.89 29.80
N ARG A 574 1.97 -11.25 29.73
CA ARG A 574 2.92 -11.15 30.85
C ARG A 574 3.14 -9.71 31.28
N GLN A 575 3.38 -8.81 30.33
CA GLN A 575 3.50 -7.36 30.56
C GLN A 575 2.21 -6.77 31.14
N ARG A 576 1.03 -7.13 30.59
CA ARG A 576 -0.26 -6.73 31.16
C ARG A 576 -0.37 -7.11 32.65
N LYS A 577 -0.02 -8.35 33.00
CA LYS A 577 -0.06 -8.83 34.40
C LYS A 577 0.99 -8.18 35.31
N GLN A 578 2.07 -7.63 34.75
CA GLN A 578 3.03 -6.81 35.48
C GLN A 578 2.50 -5.39 35.72
N MET A 579 1.89 -4.77 34.71
CA MET A 579 1.24 -3.45 34.83
C MET A 579 0.04 -3.45 35.78
N GLU A 580 -0.74 -4.54 35.78
CA GLU A 580 -1.85 -4.78 36.71
C GLU A 580 -1.36 -4.76 38.16
N LYS A 581 -0.37 -5.60 38.49
CA LYS A 581 0.30 -5.61 39.81
C LYS A 581 0.91 -4.27 40.21
N ALA A 582 1.54 -3.57 39.26
CA ALA A 582 2.11 -2.24 39.52
C ALA A 582 0.99 -1.25 39.90
N SER A 583 -0.12 -1.23 39.16
CA SER A 583 -1.28 -0.39 39.46
C SER A 583 -1.98 -0.80 40.77
N ASP A 584 -1.96 -2.07 41.15
CA ASP A 584 -2.46 -2.53 42.46
C ASP A 584 -1.60 -1.93 43.58
N SER A 585 -0.27 -2.04 43.50
CA SER A 585 0.65 -1.43 44.48
C SER A 585 0.58 0.10 44.50
N GLU A 586 0.36 0.75 43.35
CA GLU A 586 0.11 2.18 43.23
C GLU A 586 -1.17 2.60 43.97
N ARG A 587 -2.23 1.78 43.88
CA ARG A 587 -3.49 2.00 44.60
C ARG A 587 -3.33 1.78 46.12
N GLU A 588 -2.51 0.82 46.54
CA GLU A 588 -2.15 0.63 47.96
C GLU A 588 -1.36 1.83 48.50
N VAL A 589 -0.31 2.29 47.81
CA VAL A 589 0.47 3.47 48.20
C VAL A 589 -0.40 4.73 48.24
N LYS A 590 -1.28 4.94 47.25
CA LYS A 590 -2.25 6.05 47.27
C LYS A 590 -3.24 5.94 48.43
N ALA A 591 -3.59 4.75 48.89
CA ALA A 591 -4.42 4.55 50.08
C ALA A 591 -3.64 4.86 51.38
N GLN A 592 -2.36 4.52 51.45
CA GLN A 592 -1.48 4.86 52.58
C GLN A 592 -1.27 6.38 52.69
N VAL A 593 -0.95 7.06 51.57
CA VAL A 593 -0.79 8.53 51.53
C VAL A 593 -2.08 9.25 51.98
N ARG A 594 -3.26 8.77 51.57
CA ARG A 594 -4.54 9.33 52.05
C ARG A 594 -4.77 9.18 53.55
N ARG A 595 -4.29 8.09 54.17
CA ARG A 595 -4.34 7.90 55.63
C ARG A 595 -3.40 8.87 56.32
N LEU A 596 -2.13 8.89 55.92
CA LEU A 596 -1.13 9.80 56.49
C LEU A 596 -1.54 11.28 56.37
N ASN A 597 -2.15 11.69 55.24
CA ASN A 597 -2.66 13.05 55.09
C ASN A 597 -3.85 13.36 56.01
N ALA A 598 -4.70 12.36 56.33
CA ALA A 598 -5.78 12.52 57.30
C ALA A 598 -5.26 12.56 58.74
N ASP A 599 -4.26 11.73 59.06
CA ASP A 599 -3.55 11.74 60.35
C ASP A 599 -2.84 13.10 60.56
N ILE A 600 -2.16 13.63 59.54
CA ILE A 600 -1.56 14.96 59.55
C ILE A 600 -2.62 16.03 59.81
N ALA A 601 -3.72 16.04 59.05
CA ALA A 601 -4.80 17.02 59.25
C ALA A 601 -5.38 16.98 60.68
N ALA A 602 -5.58 15.78 61.25
CA ALA A 602 -6.03 15.62 62.63
C ALA A 602 -4.99 16.16 63.65
N THR A 603 -3.69 15.94 63.41
CA THR A 603 -2.65 16.56 64.25
C THR A 603 -2.59 18.08 64.09
N GLU A 604 -2.82 18.62 62.89
CA GLU A 604 -2.91 20.06 62.67
C GLU A 604 -4.09 20.68 63.41
N ASP A 605 -5.25 20.03 63.42
CA ASP A 605 -6.43 20.51 64.16
C ASP A 605 -6.19 20.49 65.67
N THR A 606 -5.63 19.40 66.24
CA THR A 606 -5.23 19.41 67.66
C THR A 606 -4.16 20.46 67.98
N MET A 607 -3.25 20.78 67.05
CA MET A 607 -2.30 21.89 67.19
C MET A 607 -2.97 23.28 67.11
N LYS A 608 -4.08 23.44 66.38
CA LYS A 608 -4.90 24.67 66.38
C LYS A 608 -5.61 24.80 67.72
N ASP A 609 -6.28 23.74 68.19
CA ASP A 609 -6.98 23.71 69.47
C ASP A 609 -6.06 24.05 70.65
N LEU A 610 -4.87 23.45 70.71
CA LEU A 610 -3.87 23.74 71.74
C LEU A 610 -3.37 25.19 71.70
N ARG A 611 -3.22 25.79 70.52
CA ARG A 611 -2.86 27.21 70.37
C ARG A 611 -3.99 28.13 70.85
N CYS A 612 -5.24 27.82 70.51
CA CYS A 612 -6.41 28.57 70.98
C CYS A 612 -6.59 28.46 72.50
N ALA A 613 -6.43 27.26 73.07
CA ALA A 613 -6.48 27.03 74.51
C ALA A 613 -5.35 27.78 75.25
N TYR A 614 -4.13 27.80 74.70
CA TYR A 614 -3.02 28.58 75.25
C TYR A 614 -3.27 30.09 75.17
N ALA A 615 -3.78 30.60 74.04
CA ALA A 615 -4.13 32.02 73.90
C ALA A 615 -5.19 32.44 74.93
N ALA A 616 -6.28 31.67 75.07
CA ALA A 616 -7.30 31.92 76.08
C ALA A 616 -6.75 31.82 77.52
N ALA A 617 -5.81 30.91 77.79
CA ALA A 617 -5.15 30.83 79.10
C ALA A 617 -4.28 32.07 79.40
N VAL A 618 -3.58 32.61 78.39
CA VAL A 618 -2.82 33.85 78.50
C VAL A 618 -3.74 35.06 78.69
N GLU A 619 -4.86 35.13 77.96
CA GLU A 619 -5.88 36.17 78.11
C GLU A 619 -6.50 36.17 79.51
N ASN A 620 -6.94 35.00 79.99
CA ASN A 620 -7.45 34.84 81.36
C ASN A 620 -6.43 35.25 82.42
N ARG A 621 -5.14 34.87 82.24
CA ARG A 621 -4.03 35.27 83.11
C ARG A 621 -3.82 36.79 83.09
N ASN A 622 -3.90 37.41 81.92
CA ASN A 622 -3.77 38.86 81.76
C ASN A 622 -4.92 39.61 82.43
N GLN A 623 -6.17 39.13 82.25
CA GLN A 623 -7.36 39.70 82.87
C GLN A 623 -7.33 39.58 84.40
N ALA A 624 -6.91 38.43 84.93
CA ALA A 624 -6.69 38.26 86.38
C ALA A 624 -5.55 39.17 86.89
N GLY A 625 -4.49 39.38 86.09
CA GLY A 625 -3.42 40.34 86.39
C GLY A 625 -3.92 41.78 86.50
N ILE A 626 -4.77 42.22 85.57
CA ILE A 626 -5.41 43.54 85.61
C ILE A 626 -6.28 43.68 86.87
N GLN A 627 -7.15 42.70 87.14
CA GLN A 627 -8.00 42.70 88.34
C GLN A 627 -7.18 42.74 89.66
N LEU A 628 -6.00 42.14 89.70
CA LEU A 628 -5.11 42.22 90.86
C LEU A 628 -4.45 43.60 91.02
N ILE A 629 -4.16 44.30 89.92
CA ILE A 629 -3.71 45.69 89.94
C ILE A 629 -4.84 46.60 90.42
N ASP A 630 -6.04 46.50 89.83
CA ASP A 630 -7.21 47.30 90.20
C ASP A 630 -7.50 47.21 91.71
N ARG A 631 -7.48 45.98 92.27
CA ARG A 631 -7.72 45.73 93.71
C ARG A 631 -6.57 46.18 94.61
N ASN A 632 -5.34 46.23 94.09
CA ASN A 632 -4.20 46.77 94.81
C ASN A 632 -4.26 48.30 94.87
N ASP A 633 -4.74 48.94 93.80
CA ASP A 633 -4.97 50.39 93.76
C ASP A 633 -6.17 50.79 94.65
N GLU A 634 -7.25 49.99 94.67
CA GLU A 634 -8.32 50.11 95.69
C GLU A 634 -7.74 50.06 97.12
N ALA A 635 -6.86 49.08 97.41
CA ALA A 635 -6.24 48.94 98.72
C ALA A 635 -5.30 50.11 99.07
N ALA A 636 -4.54 50.63 98.09
CA ALA A 636 -3.68 51.79 98.26
C ALA A 636 -4.49 53.07 98.56
N LEU A 637 -5.61 53.27 97.85
CA LEU A 637 -6.56 54.37 98.11
C LEU A 637 -7.20 54.27 99.49
N LEU A 638 -7.57 53.07 99.93
CA LEU A 638 -8.09 52.82 101.28
C LEU A 638 -7.04 53.09 102.36
N LEU A 639 -5.79 52.67 102.17
CA LEU A 639 -4.69 52.96 103.09
C LEU A 639 -4.36 54.46 103.16
N ALA A 640 -4.40 55.17 102.04
CA ALA A 640 -4.26 56.63 102.01
C ALA A 640 -5.39 57.33 102.77
N ARG A 641 -6.64 56.86 102.60
CA ARG A 641 -7.81 57.35 103.34
C ARG A 641 -7.70 57.10 104.84
N ILE A 642 -7.26 55.91 105.26
CA ILE A 642 -7.05 55.56 106.68
C ILE A 642 -5.99 56.49 107.27
N LYS A 643 -4.83 56.66 106.64
CA LYS A 643 -3.77 57.57 107.12
C LYS A 643 -4.25 59.02 107.25
N ALA A 644 -5.09 59.50 106.33
CA ALA A 644 -5.69 60.83 106.44
C ALA A 644 -6.69 60.93 107.61
N GLN A 645 -7.44 59.87 107.90
CA GLN A 645 -8.34 59.80 109.05
C GLN A 645 -7.56 59.68 110.38
N GLU A 646 -6.48 58.91 110.43
CA GLU A 646 -5.58 58.82 111.58
C GLU A 646 -4.94 60.18 111.90
N ALA A 647 -4.43 60.89 110.89
CA ALA A 647 -3.90 62.24 111.05
C ALA A 647 -4.97 63.22 111.58
N ALA A 648 -6.20 63.16 111.07
CA ALA A 648 -7.30 63.99 111.55
C ALA A 648 -7.73 63.64 113.00
N ILE A 649 -7.64 62.37 113.40
CA ILE A 649 -7.88 61.92 114.78
C ILE A 649 -6.76 62.41 115.71
N ILE A 650 -5.50 62.32 115.29
CA ILE A 650 -4.35 62.83 116.07
C ILE A 650 -4.47 64.36 116.26
N GLU A 651 -4.75 65.11 115.20
CA GLU A 651 -5.03 66.54 115.28
C GLU A 651 -6.21 66.85 116.21
N GLY A 652 -7.33 66.13 116.05
CA GLY A 652 -8.51 66.25 116.91
C GLY A 652 -8.22 65.97 118.38
N THR A 653 -7.45 64.92 118.69
CA THR A 653 -7.05 64.59 120.07
C THR A 653 -6.11 65.63 120.68
N ARG A 654 -5.18 66.20 119.91
CA ARG A 654 -4.38 67.34 120.39
C ARG A 654 -5.28 68.53 120.71
N MET A 655 -6.15 68.93 119.78
CA MET A 655 -7.10 70.03 119.98
C MET A 655 -8.03 69.81 121.18
N THR A 656 -8.45 68.57 121.48
CA THR A 656 -9.19 68.29 122.72
C THR A 656 -8.31 68.37 123.97
N ASN A 657 -7.06 67.88 123.92
CA ASN A 657 -6.14 67.97 125.05
C ASN A 657 -5.83 69.43 125.38
N ASP A 658 -5.45 70.23 124.38
CA ASP A 658 -5.25 71.68 124.47
C ASP A 658 -6.45 72.35 125.15
N ARG A 659 -7.67 71.98 124.75
CA ARG A 659 -8.92 72.49 125.35
C ARG A 659 -9.16 72.00 126.77
N THR A 660 -8.77 70.78 127.13
CA THR A 660 -8.84 70.30 128.53
C THR A 660 -7.80 71.00 129.41
N GLU A 661 -6.64 71.36 128.88
CA GLU A 661 -5.66 72.18 129.59
C GLU A 661 -6.15 73.61 129.81
N GLU A 662 -6.75 74.24 128.81
CA GLU A 662 -7.47 75.52 128.99
C GLU A 662 -8.51 75.42 130.11
N VAL A 663 -9.37 74.40 130.08
CA VAL A 663 -10.40 74.19 131.12
C VAL A 663 -9.78 73.92 132.50
N ARG A 664 -8.64 73.21 132.58
CA ARG A 664 -7.90 72.99 133.83
C ARG A 664 -7.33 74.31 134.35
N MET A 665 -6.75 75.14 133.48
CA MET A 665 -6.19 76.46 133.82
C MET A 665 -7.26 77.49 134.18
N LEU A 666 -8.47 77.38 133.62
CA LEU A 666 -9.63 78.17 134.04
C LEU A 666 -10.18 77.69 135.39
N LYS A 667 -10.20 76.37 135.65
CA LYS A 667 -10.58 75.81 136.96
C LYS A 667 -9.61 76.18 138.07
N THR A 668 -8.30 76.21 137.84
CA THR A 668 -7.33 76.68 138.85
C THR A 668 -7.45 78.18 139.09
N LYS A 669 -7.65 79.00 138.05
CA LYS A 669 -7.95 80.43 138.21
C LYS A 669 -9.23 80.67 139.03
N LEU A 670 -10.29 79.90 138.77
CA LEU A 670 -11.53 79.96 139.55
C LEU A 670 -11.31 79.52 141.01
N GLY A 671 -10.54 78.46 141.24
CA GLY A 671 -10.17 78.00 142.58
C GLY A 671 -9.39 79.06 143.37
N ASN A 672 -8.39 79.70 142.76
CA ASN A 672 -7.66 80.79 143.39
C ASN A 672 -8.59 81.95 143.77
N LEU A 673 -9.46 82.39 142.85
CA LEU A 673 -10.43 83.48 143.12
C LEU A 673 -11.42 83.13 144.24
N LEU A 674 -11.79 81.85 144.41
CA LEU A 674 -12.60 81.40 145.54
C LEU A 674 -11.81 81.45 146.86
N SER A 675 -10.56 80.99 146.88
CA SER A 675 -9.67 81.12 148.05
C SER A 675 -9.41 82.58 148.42
N ASP A 676 -9.26 83.47 147.44
CA ASP A 676 -9.10 84.91 147.67
C ASP A 676 -10.37 85.52 148.31
N ILE A 677 -11.56 85.07 147.88
CA ILE A 677 -12.85 85.45 148.50
C ILE A 677 -12.97 84.91 149.93
N GLU A 678 -12.58 83.66 150.20
CA GLU A 678 -12.57 83.09 151.56
C GLU A 678 -11.59 83.83 152.50
N ALA A 679 -10.39 84.16 152.00
CA ALA A 679 -9.41 84.97 152.72
C ALA A 679 -9.95 86.38 153.04
N CYS A 680 -10.67 87.00 152.09
CA CYS A 680 -11.37 88.27 152.33
C CYS A 680 -12.45 88.10 153.41
N GLN A 681 -13.29 87.08 153.34
CA GLN A 681 -14.35 86.82 154.32
C GLN A 681 -13.81 86.60 155.74
N HIS A 682 -12.70 85.88 155.90
CA HIS A 682 -12.03 85.71 157.19
C HIS A 682 -11.37 86.98 157.74
N SER A 683 -11.09 87.99 156.90
CA SER A 683 -10.57 89.28 157.36
C SER A 683 -11.65 90.20 157.95
N ILE A 684 -12.91 90.11 157.48
CA ILE A 684 -14.04 90.95 157.89
C ILE A 684 -14.24 91.03 159.42
N PRO A 685 -14.41 89.92 160.17
CA PRO A 685 -14.64 90.02 161.63
C PRO A 685 -13.45 90.62 162.39
N LYS A 686 -12.25 90.55 161.82
CA LYS A 686 -11.05 91.13 162.41
C LYS A 686 -11.02 92.66 162.26
N VAL A 687 -11.60 93.20 161.19
CA VAL A 687 -11.82 94.65 161.05
C VAL A 687 -12.78 95.14 162.13
N SER A 688 -13.92 94.46 162.34
CA SER A 688 -14.87 94.88 163.38
C SER A 688 -14.39 94.67 164.82
N GLN A 689 -13.41 93.80 165.05
CA GLN A 689 -12.69 93.78 166.34
C GLN A 689 -11.82 95.05 166.51
N MET A 690 -11.06 95.44 165.49
CA MET A 690 -10.26 96.68 165.52
C MET A 690 -11.13 97.95 165.71
N GLU A 691 -12.33 97.98 165.12
CA GLU A 691 -13.31 99.07 165.32
C GLU A 691 -13.75 99.17 166.79
N LEU A 692 -14.00 98.03 167.45
CA LEU A 692 -14.48 97.95 168.82
C LEU A 692 -13.37 98.23 169.86
N GLU A 693 -12.14 97.82 169.55
CA GLU A 693 -10.92 98.20 170.30
C GLU A 693 -10.64 99.72 170.17
N LEU A 694 -10.83 100.30 168.98
CA LEU A 694 -10.73 101.75 168.77
C LEU A 694 -11.78 102.55 169.54
N THR A 695 -12.98 102.01 169.80
CA THR A 695 -13.96 102.68 170.68
C THR A 695 -13.53 102.64 172.15
N ARG A 696 -13.08 101.48 172.66
CA ARG A 696 -12.57 101.36 174.05
C ARG A 696 -11.39 102.29 174.31
N ALA A 697 -10.42 102.33 173.40
CA ALA A 697 -9.24 103.17 173.55
C ALA A 697 -9.58 104.67 173.61
N ARG A 698 -10.73 105.10 173.08
CA ARG A 698 -11.22 106.49 173.21
C ARG A 698 -11.85 106.73 174.58
N GLU A 699 -12.71 105.84 175.03
CA GLU A 699 -13.33 105.89 176.37
C GLU A 699 -12.27 105.89 177.49
N GLU A 700 -11.21 105.08 177.35
CA GLU A 700 -10.08 105.04 178.27
C GLU A 700 -9.26 106.35 178.29
N ILE A 701 -9.07 106.98 177.13
CA ILE A 701 -8.38 108.28 177.02
C ILE A 701 -9.20 109.40 177.68
N GLU A 702 -10.53 109.43 177.49
CA GLU A 702 -11.40 110.42 178.13
C GLU A 702 -11.41 110.27 179.66
N ALA A 703 -11.37 109.04 180.17
CA ALA A 703 -11.28 108.76 181.61
C ALA A 703 -9.92 109.20 182.22
N GLU A 704 -8.81 108.98 181.52
CA GLU A 704 -7.49 109.45 181.97
C GLU A 704 -7.36 110.98 181.88
N GLN A 705 -7.94 111.64 180.87
CA GLN A 705 -7.97 113.10 180.78
C GLN A 705 -8.68 113.73 182.00
N TRP A 706 -9.80 113.14 182.45
CA TRP A 706 -10.50 113.58 183.66
C TRP A 706 -9.64 113.39 184.92
N ARG A 707 -8.89 112.27 185.03
CA ARG A 707 -7.94 112.04 186.13
C ARG A 707 -6.81 113.06 186.17
N THR A 708 -6.21 113.39 185.02
CA THR A 708 -5.17 114.42 184.96
C THR A 708 -5.70 115.80 185.33
N GLN A 709 -6.95 116.12 185.01
CA GLN A 709 -7.54 117.43 185.32
C GLN A 709 -7.70 117.64 186.85
N VAL A 710 -8.16 116.61 187.57
CA VAL A 710 -8.21 116.62 189.06
C VAL A 710 -6.81 116.75 189.66
N LEU A 711 -5.81 116.08 189.06
CA LEU A 711 -4.41 116.18 189.51
C LEU A 711 -3.77 117.54 189.21
N GLU A 712 -4.19 118.25 188.15
CA GLU A 712 -3.73 119.62 187.88
C GLU A 712 -4.29 120.63 188.91
N ASP A 713 -5.56 120.49 189.31
CA ASP A 713 -6.14 121.32 190.38
C ASP A 713 -5.37 121.10 191.71
N ASP A 714 -5.17 119.84 192.13
CA ASP A 714 -4.37 119.46 193.31
C ASP A 714 -2.91 119.95 193.26
N LEU A 715 -2.37 120.21 192.06
CA LEU A 715 -0.99 120.69 191.86
C LEU A 715 -0.82 122.21 192.00
N THR A 716 -1.90 123.00 192.07
CA THR A 716 -1.83 124.48 192.07
C THR A 716 -1.86 125.14 193.45
N ASP A 717 -2.21 124.43 194.53
CA ASP A 717 -2.39 125.02 195.87
C ASP A 717 -1.06 125.14 196.66
N PRO A 718 -0.56 126.35 197.00
CA PRO A 718 0.86 126.58 197.33
C PRO A 718 1.27 126.27 198.78
N LYS A 719 0.91 125.10 199.32
CA LYS A 719 1.25 124.69 200.72
C LYS A 719 1.76 123.25 200.94
N ASN A 720 1.96 122.45 199.88
CA ASN A 720 2.34 121.03 200.02
C ASN A 720 3.89 120.81 199.99
N PRO A 721 4.53 120.14 200.99
CA PRO A 721 5.99 120.31 201.24
C PRO A 721 7.00 119.39 200.50
N HIS A 722 6.62 118.43 199.64
CA HIS A 722 7.57 117.43 199.07
C HIS A 722 7.33 117.05 197.58
N ARG A 723 8.31 116.47 196.86
CA ARG A 723 9.39 117.24 196.18
C ARG A 723 9.78 116.66 194.79
N TRP A 724 10.40 117.50 193.97
CA TRP A 724 10.73 117.43 192.52
C TRP A 724 12.14 116.88 192.20
N ASN A 725 12.34 116.14 191.07
CA ASN A 725 13.58 116.12 190.24
C ASN A 725 13.40 115.40 188.86
N ARG A 726 14.43 115.36 187.98
CA ARG A 726 14.27 115.51 186.49
C ARG A 726 15.39 114.89 185.59
N ILE A 727 15.11 114.64 184.28
CA ILE A 727 16.06 114.51 183.09
C ILE A 727 16.87 113.18 182.99
N PRO A 728 17.31 112.58 181.82
CA PRO A 728 17.39 112.98 180.38
C PRO A 728 16.72 112.01 179.34
N LEU A 729 17.39 111.58 178.23
CA LEU A 729 17.20 112.03 176.82
C LEU A 729 18.06 111.19 175.79
N VAL A 730 18.09 111.53 174.47
CA VAL A 730 19.02 111.09 173.35
C VAL A 730 18.71 109.71 172.67
N LEU A 731 18.24 109.57 171.40
CA LEU A 731 18.78 109.79 170.00
C LEU A 731 19.63 108.60 169.42
N PRO A 732 19.81 108.35 168.07
CA PRO A 732 19.78 109.30 166.91
C PRO A 732 19.21 108.84 165.50
N CYS A 733 18.99 109.83 164.58
CA CYS A 733 19.17 109.96 163.09
C CYS A 733 18.83 108.81 162.06
N SER A 734 18.58 108.98 160.73
CA SER A 734 18.54 110.07 159.69
C SER A 734 17.66 109.58 158.48
N VAL A 735 16.89 110.31 157.64
CA VAL A 735 17.10 111.49 156.74
C VAL A 735 17.73 111.16 155.35
N ALA A 736 17.25 111.54 154.13
CA ALA A 736 15.94 112.04 153.62
C ALA A 736 15.86 112.22 152.05
N LEU A 737 14.64 112.25 151.46
CA LEU A 737 14.15 112.97 150.22
C LEU A 737 14.44 112.46 148.75
N PRO A 738 13.73 112.96 147.68
CA PRO A 738 13.49 112.26 146.37
C PRO A 738 13.80 113.05 145.07
N VAL A 739 13.47 112.54 143.84
CA VAL A 739 12.86 113.20 142.64
C VAL A 739 12.99 112.41 141.29
N VAL A 740 11.97 112.55 140.44
CA VAL A 740 11.68 112.27 139.00
C VAL A 740 12.80 111.94 137.96
N SER A 741 12.44 111.07 136.98
CA SER A 741 12.81 111.00 135.53
C SER A 741 13.73 109.92 134.92
N GLU A 742 13.33 109.51 133.70
CA GLU A 742 14.10 108.98 132.53
C GLU A 742 14.78 107.58 132.55
N ALA A 743 15.27 107.18 131.36
CA ALA A 743 15.83 105.88 130.93
C ALA A 743 16.99 106.17 129.91
N PRO A 744 17.63 105.21 129.17
CA PRO A 744 17.55 103.73 129.14
C PRO A 744 18.98 103.07 129.12
N THR A 745 19.16 101.91 128.44
CA THR A 745 20.44 101.25 128.01
C THR A 745 21.27 100.45 129.06
N SER A 746 22.12 99.46 128.71
CA SER A 746 22.11 98.44 127.61
C SER A 746 23.23 97.38 127.76
N THR A 747 23.08 96.20 127.10
CA THR A 747 24.17 95.29 126.61
C THR A 747 25.08 94.62 127.67
N THR A 748 25.91 93.58 127.39
CA THR A 748 26.42 92.89 126.16
C THR A 748 26.18 91.35 126.30
N ALA A 749 26.51 90.39 125.41
CA ALA A 749 27.07 90.21 124.04
C ALA A 749 26.76 88.73 123.62
N SER A 750 26.94 88.15 122.43
CA SER A 750 27.36 88.51 121.04
C SER A 750 26.94 87.29 120.16
N ALA A 751 26.17 87.40 119.06
CA ALA A 751 26.58 87.74 117.67
C ALA A 751 27.57 86.72 117.03
N ASN A 752 27.57 86.39 115.72
CA ASN A 752 27.03 87.02 114.49
C ASN A 752 26.34 85.96 113.55
N CYS A 753 25.58 86.25 112.47
CA CYS A 753 25.68 87.24 111.36
C CYS A 753 26.86 86.92 110.37
N THR A 754 26.84 87.18 109.06
CA THR A 754 26.29 88.32 108.26
C THR A 754 26.09 88.00 106.75
N GLN A 755 25.01 88.54 106.14
CA GLN A 755 24.92 89.32 104.86
C GLN A 755 25.46 88.77 103.50
N ALA A 756 25.00 89.22 102.31
CA ALA A 756 23.80 89.98 101.89
C ALA A 756 23.57 89.96 100.35
N ASP A 757 22.34 90.31 99.94
CA ASP A 757 21.86 90.96 98.70
C ASP A 757 22.40 90.61 97.29
N SER A 758 21.50 90.23 96.37
CA SER A 758 21.15 91.09 95.19
C SER A 758 20.00 90.57 94.29
N THR A 759 19.13 91.50 93.85
CA THR A 759 18.34 91.60 92.60
C THR A 759 17.57 90.40 91.97
N GLN A 760 16.23 90.55 91.96
CA GLN A 760 15.28 90.47 90.82
C GLN A 760 15.04 89.19 89.96
N ALA A 761 13.77 89.12 89.49
CA ALA A 761 13.27 88.57 88.20
C ALA A 761 13.06 87.05 87.98
N ALA A 762 11.78 86.66 88.13
CA ALA A 762 10.93 86.02 87.12
C ALA A 762 11.36 84.75 86.31
N LEU A 763 10.60 83.67 86.56
CA LEU A 763 9.96 82.75 85.60
C LEU A 763 10.75 81.67 84.80
N THR A 764 10.13 80.48 84.81
CA THR A 764 10.04 79.44 83.74
C THR A 764 11.26 78.61 83.30
N ALA A 765 11.24 77.35 83.78
CA ALA A 765 11.04 76.12 82.98
C ALA A 765 12.22 75.31 82.37
N SER A 766 12.15 74.00 82.68
CA SER A 766 12.42 72.80 81.84
C SER A 766 13.86 72.32 81.51
N SER A 767 14.17 71.14 82.07
CA SER A 767 14.86 69.99 81.42
C SER A 767 16.39 70.04 81.21
N PRO A 768 17.08 68.90 80.93
CA PRO A 768 17.16 67.65 81.73
C PRO A 768 18.66 67.18 81.78
N PRO A 769 19.06 65.88 81.84
CA PRO A 769 18.64 64.72 82.67
C PRO A 769 19.79 64.13 83.56
N ASP A 770 19.44 63.26 84.52
CA ASP A 770 20.18 62.04 84.97
C ASP A 770 21.66 62.08 85.47
N PRO A 771 22.18 61.02 86.14
CA PRO A 771 21.57 60.21 87.20
C PRO A 771 22.53 59.87 88.38
N ALA A 772 22.04 59.71 89.63
CA ALA A 772 22.66 58.86 90.66
C ALA A 772 21.82 58.71 91.96
N GLY A 773 21.83 57.50 92.56
CA GLY A 773 21.81 57.32 94.02
C GLY A 773 20.57 56.73 94.71
N HIS A 774 20.66 55.44 95.09
CA HIS A 774 20.09 54.79 96.30
C HIS A 774 18.54 54.76 96.52
N ALA A 775 17.94 53.74 97.14
CA ALA A 775 18.33 52.37 97.51
C ALA A 775 17.07 51.53 97.89
N ASP A 776 17.27 50.27 98.31
CA ASP A 776 16.36 49.41 99.09
C ASP A 776 15.09 48.83 98.39
N SER A 777 14.62 47.61 98.71
CA SER A 777 15.14 46.56 99.62
C SER A 777 14.55 45.15 99.35
N SER A 778 15.12 44.13 100.04
CA SER A 778 14.51 42.90 100.61
C SER A 778 15.14 41.53 100.21
N ASN A 779 15.40 40.74 101.26
CA ASN A 779 15.62 39.28 101.45
C ASN A 779 15.96 38.37 100.23
N ASP A 780 16.83 37.35 100.32
CA ASP A 780 17.62 36.72 101.42
C ASP A 780 18.78 35.90 100.75
N GLY A 781 19.70 35.18 101.41
CA GLY A 781 19.89 34.87 102.84
C GLY A 781 20.97 33.80 103.06
N ALA A 782 21.31 33.54 104.34
CA ALA A 782 22.26 32.52 104.84
C ALA A 782 23.74 32.56 104.33
N ARG A 783 24.84 32.45 105.12
CA ARG A 783 25.25 32.77 106.51
C ARG A 783 26.42 31.82 106.88
N ALA A 784 27.66 32.28 106.74
CA ALA A 784 28.85 31.73 107.40
C ALA A 784 29.94 32.84 107.51
N GLY A 785 30.87 32.73 108.47
CA GLY A 785 31.76 33.83 108.88
C GLY A 785 33.24 33.73 108.44
N PRO A 786 34.03 34.82 108.65
CA PRO A 786 35.45 34.96 108.29
C PRO A 786 36.38 34.58 109.49
N PRO A 787 37.73 34.85 109.54
CA PRO A 787 38.58 35.66 108.65
C PRO A 787 40.02 35.13 108.36
N LEU A 788 40.84 36.01 107.76
CA LEU A 788 42.32 36.10 107.73
C LEU A 788 43.05 35.78 106.41
N ALA A 789 44.02 36.66 106.15
CA ALA A 789 44.74 36.90 104.91
C ALA A 789 45.80 35.84 104.52
N LEU A 790 46.05 35.71 103.21
CA LEU A 790 47.39 35.99 102.65
C LEU A 790 47.39 36.26 101.13
N VAL A 791 48.21 37.23 100.72
CA VAL A 791 48.91 37.44 99.42
C VAL A 791 48.42 36.73 98.14
N GLY A 792 48.19 37.50 97.06
CA GLY A 792 48.32 36.98 95.68
C GLY A 792 47.38 37.59 94.64
N GLY A 793 47.62 38.82 94.16
CA GLY A 793 47.00 39.30 92.92
C GLY A 793 47.68 38.70 91.68
N PRO A 794 46.95 38.36 90.61
CA PRO A 794 47.56 37.84 89.38
C PRO A 794 48.41 38.93 88.69
N SER A 795 49.52 38.54 88.09
CA SER A 795 50.45 39.47 87.44
C SER A 795 49.89 40.04 86.14
N GLU A 796 50.44 41.18 85.68
CA GLU A 796 50.07 41.81 84.40
C GLU A 796 50.14 40.84 83.21
N GLN A 797 51.04 39.85 83.26
CA GLN A 797 51.14 38.80 82.24
C GLN A 797 49.86 37.96 82.11
N TYR A 798 49.16 37.70 83.22
CA TYR A 798 47.86 36.99 83.20
C TYR A 798 46.77 37.86 82.55
N VAL A 799 46.73 39.15 82.88
CA VAL A 799 45.77 40.11 82.30
C VAL A 799 46.01 40.28 80.79
N CYS A 800 47.26 40.42 80.38
CA CYS A 800 47.65 40.47 78.96
C CYS A 800 47.37 39.16 78.22
N LEU A 801 47.56 38.00 78.86
CA LEU A 801 47.15 36.70 78.29
C LEU A 801 45.63 36.62 78.14
N GLN A 802 44.84 37.04 79.14
CA GLN A 802 43.39 37.02 79.08
C GLN A 802 42.84 37.95 77.99
N ALA A 803 43.39 39.17 77.85
CA ALA A 803 43.07 40.08 76.75
C ALA A 803 43.44 39.47 75.38
N ARG A 804 44.58 38.77 75.28
CA ARG A 804 44.99 38.07 74.05
C ARG A 804 44.12 36.86 73.73
N CYS A 805 43.63 36.14 74.73
CA CYS A 805 42.61 35.09 74.57
C CYS A 805 41.32 35.69 74.00
N GLN A 806 40.81 36.79 74.56
CA GLN A 806 39.62 37.48 74.05
C GLN A 806 39.81 38.00 72.61
N GLU A 807 41.00 38.50 72.26
CA GLU A 807 41.31 38.89 70.87
C GLU A 807 41.31 37.68 69.92
N LEU A 808 41.86 36.54 70.35
CA LEU A 808 41.88 35.29 69.58
C LEU A 808 40.47 34.68 69.46
N GLU A 809 39.67 34.69 70.51
CA GLU A 809 38.26 34.30 70.51
C GLU A 809 37.45 35.18 69.55
N GLY A 810 37.64 36.50 69.58
CA GLY A 810 37.03 37.42 68.61
C GLY A 810 37.47 37.19 67.16
N ARG A 811 38.73 36.75 66.94
CA ARG A 811 39.22 36.33 65.61
C ARG A 811 38.60 34.99 65.19
N VAL A 812 38.49 34.02 66.09
CA VAL A 812 37.82 32.72 65.84
C VAL A 812 36.33 32.91 65.55
N GLN A 813 35.62 33.76 66.29
CA GLN A 813 34.22 34.11 66.02
C GLN A 813 34.05 34.75 64.63
N LYS A 814 34.93 35.68 64.25
CA LYS A 814 34.93 36.30 62.89
C LYS A 814 35.26 35.29 61.78
N LEU A 815 36.15 34.33 62.03
CA LEU A 815 36.44 33.24 61.09
C LEU A 815 35.25 32.26 60.98
N ASN A 816 34.61 31.91 62.11
CA ASN A 816 33.44 31.03 62.13
C ASN A 816 32.20 31.68 61.49
N ALA A 817 32.05 33.01 61.58
CA ALA A 817 31.04 33.74 60.82
C ALA A 817 31.27 33.62 59.30
N LYS A 818 32.51 33.90 58.85
CA LYS A 818 32.91 33.73 57.43
C LYS A 818 32.88 32.28 56.95
N LEU A 819 33.04 31.30 57.85
CA LEU A 819 32.89 29.89 57.54
C LEU A 819 31.42 29.55 57.31
N ARG A 820 30.50 30.02 58.15
CA ARG A 820 29.05 29.85 57.93
C ARG A 820 28.57 30.52 56.65
N GLU A 821 29.01 31.75 56.39
CA GLU A 821 28.77 32.49 55.14
C GLU A 821 29.22 31.66 53.91
N LYS A 822 30.44 31.12 53.96
CA LYS A 822 30.96 30.25 52.88
C LYS A 822 30.26 28.91 52.77
N ASN A 823 29.83 28.31 53.88
CA ASN A 823 29.06 27.06 53.85
C ASN A 823 27.68 27.30 53.23
N LEU A 824 27.01 28.40 53.56
CA LEU A 824 25.69 28.74 53.00
C LEU A 824 25.79 29.01 51.48
N ILE A 825 26.83 29.73 51.05
CA ILE A 825 27.14 29.91 49.61
C ILE A 825 27.49 28.57 48.95
N LEU A 826 28.18 27.67 49.64
CA LEU A 826 28.51 26.34 49.10
C LEU A 826 27.26 25.47 48.99
N GLU A 827 26.36 25.50 49.97
CA GLU A 827 25.05 24.84 49.97
C GLU A 827 24.19 25.34 48.80
N GLU A 828 24.03 26.66 48.64
CA GLU A 828 23.35 27.27 47.48
C GLU A 828 23.98 26.87 46.14
N VAL A 829 25.32 26.87 46.04
CA VAL A 829 26.02 26.46 44.81
C VAL A 829 25.89 24.96 44.54
N THR A 830 25.83 24.10 45.57
CA THR A 830 25.55 22.67 45.39
C THR A 830 24.11 22.45 44.95
N GLU A 831 23.11 23.10 45.56
CA GLU A 831 21.72 22.98 45.11
C GLU A 831 21.52 23.47 43.67
N LEU A 832 22.22 24.54 43.27
CA LEU A 832 22.18 25.02 41.89
C LEU A 832 22.90 24.05 40.93
N ALA A 833 24.02 23.46 41.33
CA ALA A 833 24.72 22.46 40.54
C ALA A 833 23.91 21.15 40.40
N GLU A 834 23.22 20.71 41.45
CA GLU A 834 22.33 19.56 41.44
C GLU A 834 21.10 19.83 40.56
N ARG A 835 20.41 20.97 40.73
CA ARG A 835 19.27 21.35 39.87
C ARG A 835 19.64 21.48 38.39
N VAL A 836 20.82 22.03 38.07
CA VAL A 836 21.34 22.07 36.68
C VAL A 836 21.74 20.66 36.19
N GLY A 837 22.22 19.80 37.09
CA GLY A 837 22.49 18.38 36.81
C GLY A 837 21.21 17.61 36.44
N GLU A 838 20.19 17.67 37.28
CA GLU A 838 18.86 17.07 37.04
C GLU A 838 18.23 17.60 35.75
N GLN A 839 18.28 18.90 35.50
CA GLN A 839 17.76 19.50 34.28
C GLN A 839 18.55 19.06 33.03
N ALA A 840 19.87 18.84 33.15
CA ALA A 840 20.68 18.27 32.09
C ALA A 840 20.42 16.77 31.88
N ASP A 841 20.13 16.00 32.92
CA ASP A 841 19.79 14.57 32.83
C ASP A 841 18.38 14.36 32.24
N ALA A 842 17.38 15.14 32.64
CA ALA A 842 16.08 15.19 31.96
C ALA A 842 16.23 15.58 30.48
N GLY A 843 17.16 16.50 30.17
CA GLY A 843 17.56 16.84 28.80
C GLY A 843 18.17 15.67 28.02
N LYS A 844 18.99 14.82 28.68
CA LYS A 844 19.55 13.59 28.08
C LYS A 844 18.45 12.57 27.80
N GLU A 845 17.48 12.38 28.69
CA GLU A 845 16.34 11.49 28.44
C GLU A 845 15.48 11.96 27.27
N CYS A 846 15.14 13.27 27.23
CA CYS A 846 14.36 13.83 26.14
C CYS A 846 15.08 13.74 24.78
N THR A 847 16.39 14.03 24.74
CA THR A 847 17.19 13.92 23.51
C THR A 847 17.42 12.46 23.09
N LEU A 848 17.53 11.52 24.03
CA LEU A 848 17.62 10.08 23.75
C LEU A 848 16.29 9.52 23.24
N ALA A 849 15.14 9.95 23.80
CA ALA A 849 13.81 9.61 23.30
C ALA A 849 13.61 10.14 21.86
N LEU A 850 13.99 11.40 21.61
CA LEU A 850 13.99 12.00 20.28
C LEU A 850 14.89 11.23 19.29
N ALA A 851 16.11 10.85 19.70
CA ALA A 851 17.02 10.06 18.88
C ALA A 851 16.47 8.65 18.58
N GLN A 852 15.79 8.00 19.53
CA GLN A 852 15.08 6.75 19.27
C GLN A 852 13.92 6.94 18.28
N GLN A 853 13.18 8.04 18.38
CA GLN A 853 12.05 8.33 17.49
C GLN A 853 12.51 8.69 16.07
N VAL A 854 13.59 9.46 15.94
CA VAL A 854 14.29 9.72 14.66
C VAL A 854 14.81 8.42 14.05
N ASN A 855 15.37 7.50 14.84
CA ASN A 855 15.78 6.18 14.34
C ASN A 855 14.60 5.30 13.91
N LYS A 856 13.45 5.37 14.61
CA LYS A 856 12.19 4.72 14.19
C LYS A 856 11.67 5.31 12.86
N TYR A 857 11.75 6.63 12.68
CA TYR A 857 11.42 7.24 11.39
C TYR A 857 12.40 6.86 10.28
N HIS A 858 13.72 6.89 10.51
CA HIS A 858 14.71 6.47 9.51
C HIS A 858 14.59 4.98 9.12
N SER A 859 14.20 4.09 10.04
CA SER A 859 13.98 2.68 9.71
C SER A 859 12.65 2.47 8.96
N SER A 860 11.60 3.22 9.32
CA SER A 860 10.32 3.26 8.57
C SER A 860 10.50 3.82 7.16
N ILE A 861 11.29 4.90 6.99
CA ILE A 861 11.66 5.46 5.68
C ILE A 861 12.45 4.41 4.88
N ARG A 862 13.51 3.82 5.44
CA ARG A 862 14.27 2.73 4.77
C ARG A 862 13.44 1.47 4.47
N HIS A 863 12.30 1.26 5.12
CA HIS A 863 11.36 0.21 4.76
C HIS A 863 10.44 0.65 3.62
N LYS A 864 9.83 1.85 3.71
CA LYS A 864 9.00 2.44 2.65
C LYS A 864 9.77 2.65 1.34
N SER A 865 11.02 3.13 1.36
CA SER A 865 11.86 3.27 0.17
C SER A 865 12.19 1.93 -0.48
N ARG A 866 12.39 0.85 0.30
CA ARG A 866 12.58 -0.51 -0.25
C ARG A 866 11.29 -1.07 -0.87
N HIS A 867 10.14 -0.83 -0.24
CA HIS A 867 8.85 -1.21 -0.81
C HIS A 867 8.56 -0.42 -2.09
N MET A 868 8.85 0.89 -2.09
CA MET A 868 8.74 1.76 -3.27
C MET A 868 9.65 1.29 -4.41
N MET A 869 10.92 0.95 -4.12
CA MET A 869 11.84 0.37 -5.10
C MET A 869 11.35 -0.99 -5.64
N ALA A 870 10.74 -1.84 -4.80
CA ALA A 870 10.11 -3.07 -5.26
C ALA A 870 8.93 -2.78 -6.21
N THR A 871 8.01 -1.89 -5.84
CA THR A 871 6.89 -1.51 -6.72
C THR A 871 7.36 -0.81 -8.01
N ILE A 872 8.45 -0.03 -7.96
CA ILE A 872 9.05 0.58 -9.16
C ILE A 872 9.69 -0.49 -10.05
N ALA A 873 10.35 -1.51 -9.49
CA ALA A 873 10.89 -2.62 -10.24
C ALA A 873 9.79 -3.50 -10.88
N GLU A 874 8.70 -3.77 -10.13
CA GLU A 874 7.50 -4.44 -10.63
C GLU A 874 6.86 -3.63 -11.79
N LEU A 875 6.60 -2.34 -11.59
CA LEU A 875 6.08 -1.43 -12.63
C LEU A 875 7.01 -1.34 -13.84
N SER A 876 8.33 -1.32 -13.65
CA SER A 876 9.31 -1.33 -14.75
C SER A 876 9.25 -2.63 -15.56
N LEU A 877 9.03 -3.77 -14.88
CA LEU A 877 8.91 -5.08 -15.52
C LEU A 877 7.56 -5.23 -16.25
N PHE A 878 6.47 -4.72 -15.68
CA PHE A 878 5.17 -4.60 -16.38
C PHE A 878 5.24 -3.64 -17.57
N GLN A 879 5.95 -2.50 -17.46
CA GLN A 879 6.16 -1.58 -18.56
C GLN A 879 6.98 -2.22 -19.69
N ALA A 880 8.06 -2.95 -19.36
CA ALA A 880 8.84 -3.69 -20.34
C ALA A 880 8.01 -4.78 -21.04
N SER A 881 7.19 -5.52 -20.29
CA SER A 881 6.27 -6.52 -20.85
C SER A 881 5.18 -5.89 -21.72
N SER A 882 4.65 -4.73 -21.34
CA SER A 882 3.67 -3.97 -22.13
C SER A 882 4.27 -3.46 -23.44
N ILE A 883 5.52 -2.99 -23.43
CA ILE A 883 6.24 -2.58 -24.65
C ILE A 883 6.49 -3.78 -25.57
N GLN A 884 6.86 -4.94 -25.03
CA GLN A 884 7.00 -6.18 -25.82
C GLN A 884 5.68 -6.65 -26.43
N LEU A 885 4.57 -6.55 -25.68
CA LEU A 885 3.23 -6.87 -26.19
C LEU A 885 2.78 -5.87 -27.25
N GLN A 886 3.06 -4.57 -27.10
CA GLN A 886 2.80 -3.55 -28.13
C GLN A 886 3.63 -3.80 -29.41
N GLN A 887 4.89 -4.20 -29.28
CA GLN A 887 5.73 -4.57 -30.42
C GLN A 887 5.21 -5.82 -31.14
N GLU A 888 4.76 -6.83 -30.41
CA GLU A 888 4.19 -8.05 -31.01
C GLU A 888 2.80 -7.80 -31.62
N VAL A 889 1.99 -6.90 -31.04
CA VAL A 889 0.74 -6.41 -31.64
C VAL A 889 1.04 -5.68 -32.95
N GLN A 890 1.95 -4.71 -32.97
CA GLN A 890 2.37 -4.01 -34.20
C GLN A 890 2.92 -4.96 -35.27
N ARG A 891 3.65 -6.01 -34.86
CA ARG A 891 4.16 -7.07 -35.75
C ARG A 891 3.08 -8.02 -36.26
N LEU A 892 1.91 -8.07 -35.61
CA LEU A 892 0.74 -8.81 -36.08
C LEU A 892 -0.17 -7.92 -36.93
N GLU A 893 -0.37 -6.65 -36.55
CA GLU A 893 -1.04 -5.62 -37.33
C GLU A 893 -0.40 -5.47 -38.70
N SER A 894 0.93 -5.31 -38.79
CA SER A 894 1.62 -5.21 -40.09
C SER A 894 1.51 -6.48 -40.95
N VAL A 895 1.30 -7.65 -40.34
CA VAL A 895 1.07 -8.94 -41.05
C VAL A 895 -0.39 -9.08 -41.49
N VAL A 896 -1.33 -8.40 -40.83
CA VAL A 896 -2.71 -8.25 -41.29
C VAL A 896 -2.77 -7.22 -42.43
N GLU A 897 -2.12 -6.05 -42.29
CA GLU A 897 -2.00 -5.05 -43.37
C GLU A 897 -1.38 -5.66 -44.63
N GLU A 898 -0.25 -6.38 -44.53
CA GLU A 898 0.34 -7.13 -45.65
C GLU A 898 -0.61 -8.17 -46.27
N ALA A 899 -1.54 -8.73 -45.50
CA ALA A 899 -2.51 -9.72 -45.98
C ALA A 899 -3.73 -9.05 -46.63
N GLU A 900 -4.14 -7.89 -46.13
CA GLU A 900 -5.22 -7.07 -46.68
C GLU A 900 -4.77 -6.38 -47.98
N GLU A 901 -3.56 -5.82 -48.05
CA GLU A 901 -2.97 -5.29 -49.30
C GLU A 901 -2.91 -6.36 -50.41
N ARG A 902 -2.50 -7.60 -50.07
CA ARG A 902 -2.51 -8.74 -51.00
C ARG A 902 -3.94 -9.10 -51.45
N LEU A 903 -4.90 -9.06 -50.52
CA LEU A 903 -6.31 -9.35 -50.83
C LEU A 903 -6.93 -8.28 -51.74
N GLU A 904 -6.61 -7.00 -51.52
CA GLU A 904 -7.01 -5.89 -52.40
C GLU A 904 -6.35 -5.96 -53.79
N ALA A 905 -5.09 -6.40 -53.86
CA ALA A 905 -4.40 -6.70 -55.12
C ALA A 905 -4.98 -7.92 -55.86
N GLY A 906 -5.86 -8.71 -55.22
CA GLY A 906 -6.43 -9.94 -55.77
C GLY A 906 -5.51 -11.16 -55.67
N GLU A 907 -4.44 -11.07 -54.90
CA GLU A 907 -3.53 -12.15 -54.55
C GLU A 907 -4.01 -12.89 -53.28
N ALA A 908 -3.35 -13.99 -52.92
CA ALA A 908 -3.68 -14.72 -51.70
C ALA A 908 -3.12 -13.99 -50.45
N PRO A 909 -3.93 -13.78 -49.38
CA PRO A 909 -3.47 -13.06 -48.18
C PRO A 909 -2.26 -13.73 -47.50
N TYR A 910 -2.16 -15.06 -47.60
CA TYR A 910 -1.01 -15.85 -47.13
C TYR A 910 -0.68 -16.98 -48.12
N ALA A 911 0.60 -17.31 -48.27
CA ALA A 911 1.07 -18.36 -49.19
C ALA A 911 0.53 -19.78 -48.88
N GLU A 912 0.03 -20.02 -47.65
CA GLU A 912 -0.68 -21.26 -47.33
C GLU A 912 -2.14 -21.26 -47.83
N ALA A 913 -2.80 -20.10 -47.90
CA ALA A 913 -4.15 -19.98 -48.42
C ALA A 913 -4.19 -20.22 -49.93
N GLU A 914 -3.17 -19.74 -50.68
CA GLU A 914 -3.00 -20.06 -52.10
C GLU A 914 -2.95 -21.57 -52.33
N GLN A 915 -2.08 -22.28 -51.60
CA GLN A 915 -1.97 -23.73 -51.68
C GLN A 915 -3.25 -24.47 -51.27
N GLN A 916 -4.04 -23.92 -50.33
CA GLN A 916 -5.33 -24.49 -49.97
C GLN A 916 -6.35 -24.29 -51.10
N TYR A 917 -6.45 -23.09 -51.65
CA TYR A 917 -7.32 -22.77 -52.79
C TYR A 917 -6.95 -23.59 -54.05
N GLU A 918 -5.66 -23.77 -54.36
CA GLU A 918 -5.21 -24.66 -55.42
C GLU A 918 -5.65 -26.12 -55.18
N ARG A 919 -5.52 -26.63 -53.95
CA ARG A 919 -5.94 -28.00 -53.61
C ARG A 919 -7.45 -28.16 -53.74
N GLU A 920 -8.22 -27.15 -53.34
CA GLU A 920 -9.68 -27.15 -53.52
C GLU A 920 -10.07 -27.05 -54.99
N GLN A 921 -9.50 -26.13 -55.77
CA GLN A 921 -9.65 -26.04 -57.23
C GLN A 921 -9.37 -27.41 -57.88
N GLN A 922 -8.25 -28.05 -57.59
CA GLN A 922 -7.89 -29.36 -58.12
C GLN A 922 -8.90 -30.45 -57.70
N CYS A 923 -9.42 -30.41 -56.47
CA CYS A 923 -10.46 -31.32 -56.02
C CYS A 923 -11.82 -31.08 -56.70
N GLN A 924 -12.24 -29.82 -56.86
CA GLN A 924 -13.47 -29.43 -57.56
C GLN A 924 -13.40 -29.79 -59.05
N GLN A 925 -12.28 -29.52 -59.72
CA GLN A 925 -12.02 -29.92 -61.11
C GLN A 925 -12.06 -31.45 -61.26
N ARG A 926 -11.42 -32.21 -60.37
CA ARG A 926 -11.49 -33.69 -60.35
C ARG A 926 -12.91 -34.19 -60.13
N TYR A 927 -13.68 -33.57 -59.23
CA TYR A 927 -15.08 -33.91 -58.96
C TYR A 927 -15.98 -33.62 -60.16
N MET A 928 -15.83 -32.46 -60.79
CA MET A 928 -16.59 -32.08 -61.99
C MET A 928 -16.25 -32.98 -63.19
N ALA A 929 -14.98 -33.31 -63.40
CA ALA A 929 -14.57 -34.26 -64.42
C ALA A 929 -15.11 -35.68 -64.15
N ALA A 930 -15.16 -36.13 -62.89
CA ALA A 930 -15.78 -37.40 -62.51
C ALA A 930 -17.30 -37.39 -62.71
N ARG A 931 -17.97 -36.25 -62.44
CA ARG A 931 -19.41 -36.04 -62.64
C ARG A 931 -19.79 -36.01 -64.12
N GLN A 932 -18.96 -35.38 -64.97
CA GLN A 932 -19.07 -35.43 -66.43
C GLN A 932 -18.88 -36.86 -66.94
N ARG A 933 -17.76 -37.52 -66.61
CA ARG A 933 -17.51 -38.93 -66.98
C ARG A 933 -18.64 -39.88 -66.56
N ARG A 934 -19.30 -39.65 -65.40
CA ARG A 934 -20.50 -40.40 -65.00
C ARG A 934 -21.72 -40.10 -65.87
N ARG A 935 -21.97 -38.84 -66.25
CA ARG A 935 -23.04 -38.47 -67.20
C ARG A 935 -22.79 -39.05 -68.60
N ASP A 936 -21.56 -39.02 -69.07
CA ASP A 936 -21.21 -39.51 -70.40
C ASP A 936 -21.23 -41.04 -70.46
N ALA A 937 -20.80 -41.73 -69.39
CA ALA A 937 -20.97 -43.18 -69.24
C ALA A 937 -22.46 -43.60 -69.12
N ALA A 938 -23.30 -42.79 -68.44
CA ALA A 938 -24.74 -43.02 -68.40
C ALA A 938 -25.36 -42.91 -69.81
N LYS A 939 -25.10 -41.81 -70.52
CA LYS A 939 -25.53 -41.61 -71.92
C LYS A 939 -25.03 -42.72 -72.86
N ALA A 940 -23.80 -43.19 -72.68
CA ALA A 940 -23.24 -44.29 -73.47
C ALA A 940 -23.95 -45.63 -73.18
N ASN A 941 -24.32 -45.90 -71.93
CA ASN A 941 -25.12 -47.07 -71.57
C ASN A 941 -26.55 -46.98 -72.11
N GLU A 942 -27.19 -45.81 -72.01
CA GLU A 942 -28.53 -45.56 -72.56
C GLU A 942 -28.54 -45.74 -74.09
N ALA A 943 -27.57 -45.15 -74.81
CA ALA A 943 -27.37 -45.36 -76.24
C ALA A 943 -27.08 -46.83 -76.61
N SER A 944 -26.42 -47.59 -75.74
CA SER A 944 -26.19 -49.03 -75.93
C SER A 944 -27.41 -49.90 -75.61
N SER A 945 -28.44 -49.39 -74.95
CA SER A 945 -29.62 -50.17 -74.54
C SER A 945 -30.68 -50.30 -75.63
N GLY A 946 -30.51 -49.63 -76.78
CA GLY A 946 -31.51 -49.49 -77.84
C GLY A 946 -31.47 -50.52 -78.98
N MET A 947 -30.75 -51.66 -78.87
CA MET A 947 -30.53 -52.57 -80.00
C MET A 947 -30.74 -54.07 -79.68
N LYS A 948 -31.90 -54.58 -80.11
CA LYS A 948 -32.26 -56.00 -80.39
C LYS A 948 -31.84 -57.07 -79.37
N THR A 949 -32.83 -57.56 -78.61
CA THR A 949 -32.87 -58.94 -78.15
C THR A 949 -32.81 -59.92 -79.32
N VAL A 950 -31.76 -60.75 -79.40
CA VAL A 950 -31.65 -61.89 -80.32
C VAL A 950 -31.35 -63.14 -79.51
N ALA A 951 -32.18 -64.17 -79.64
CA ALA A 951 -31.97 -65.45 -78.99
C ALA A 951 -30.77 -66.19 -79.61
N THR A 952 -29.85 -66.70 -78.78
CA THR A 952 -28.63 -67.38 -79.22
C THR A 952 -28.57 -68.81 -78.71
N THR A 953 -28.77 -69.76 -79.63
CA THR A 953 -28.71 -71.21 -79.37
C THR A 953 -27.27 -71.72 -79.50
N ALA A 954 -26.41 -71.39 -78.53
CA ALA A 954 -24.99 -71.76 -78.52
C ALA A 954 -24.62 -72.62 -77.30
N VAL A 955 -23.91 -73.73 -77.54
CA VAL A 955 -23.50 -74.69 -76.50
C VAL A 955 -22.30 -74.17 -75.71
N LEU A 956 -22.36 -74.29 -74.37
CA LEU A 956 -21.25 -73.97 -73.46
C LEU A 956 -20.06 -74.91 -73.68
N ARG A 957 -18.83 -74.37 -73.71
CA ARG A 957 -17.62 -75.18 -73.83
C ARG A 957 -17.14 -75.71 -72.47
N PRO A 958 -16.69 -76.97 -72.36
CA PRO A 958 -16.10 -77.52 -71.14
C PRO A 958 -14.77 -76.89 -70.71
N ASN A 959 -14.36 -77.27 -69.49
CA ASN A 959 -13.02 -77.17 -68.90
C ASN A 959 -12.50 -75.76 -68.55
N ALA A 960 -12.92 -75.27 -67.38
CA ALA A 960 -12.04 -74.49 -66.52
C ALA A 960 -11.28 -75.46 -65.60
N TYR A 961 -9.94 -75.52 -65.70
CA TYR A 961 -9.11 -76.37 -64.84
C TYR A 961 -8.86 -75.72 -63.48
N VAL A 962 -9.60 -76.13 -62.46
CA VAL A 962 -9.17 -76.10 -61.04
C VAL A 962 -9.70 -77.38 -60.38
N PRO A 963 -8.83 -78.36 -60.04
CA PRO A 963 -9.25 -79.57 -59.33
C PRO A 963 -9.78 -79.27 -57.91
N GLN A 964 -10.62 -80.18 -57.39
CA GLN A 964 -11.02 -80.21 -55.99
C GLN A 964 -10.25 -81.33 -55.27
N ASP A 965 -9.05 -81.03 -54.81
CA ASP A 965 -8.29 -81.84 -53.87
C ASP A 965 -7.71 -80.90 -52.81
N ASP A 966 -8.14 -81.03 -51.56
CA ASP A 966 -7.65 -80.24 -50.42
C ASP A 966 -6.34 -80.85 -49.90
N ASP A 967 -5.19 -80.30 -50.30
CA ASP A 967 -3.98 -80.26 -49.45
C ASP A 967 -2.89 -79.33 -50.03
N LEU A 968 -2.94 -78.04 -49.69
CA LEU A 968 -1.83 -77.11 -49.90
C LEU A 968 -1.85 -76.01 -48.82
N GLY A 969 -0.85 -76.02 -47.95
CA GLY A 969 -0.82 -75.17 -46.76
C GLY A 969 -0.84 -73.67 -47.07
N LEU A 970 -1.89 -72.98 -46.60
CA LEU A 970 -1.96 -71.52 -46.61
C LEU A 970 -0.78 -70.96 -45.79
N PRO A 971 0.13 -70.14 -46.37
CA PRO A 971 1.20 -69.54 -45.60
C PRO A 971 0.60 -68.56 -44.59
N GLN A 972 0.96 -68.71 -43.31
CA GLN A 972 0.59 -67.77 -42.26
C GLN A 972 1.07 -66.36 -42.63
N PRO A 973 0.30 -65.30 -42.31
CA PRO A 973 0.76 -63.93 -42.53
C PRO A 973 2.02 -63.69 -41.68
N TYR A 974 3.10 -63.29 -42.33
CA TYR A 974 4.34 -62.93 -41.64
C TYR A 974 4.07 -61.83 -40.61
N GLY A 975 4.54 -62.05 -39.37
CA GLY A 975 4.49 -61.04 -38.33
C GLY A 975 5.32 -59.79 -38.66
N PRO A 976 5.30 -58.74 -37.82
CA PRO A 976 5.80 -57.40 -38.17
C PRO A 976 7.28 -57.29 -38.56
N PHE A 977 8.09 -58.34 -38.36
CA PHE A 977 9.50 -58.38 -38.71
C PHE A 977 9.87 -59.75 -39.32
N ALA A 978 10.28 -59.75 -40.59
CA ALA A 978 10.89 -60.89 -41.28
C ALA A 978 12.10 -60.40 -42.13
N PRO A 979 13.22 -61.15 -42.19
CA PRO A 979 14.50 -60.61 -42.64
C PRO A 979 14.71 -60.65 -44.16
N PHE A 980 15.24 -59.57 -44.72
CA PHE A 980 15.68 -59.50 -46.11
C PHE A 980 17.04 -60.18 -46.29
N LYS A 981 17.22 -60.98 -47.35
CA LYS A 981 18.54 -61.38 -47.87
C LYS A 981 18.81 -60.67 -49.19
N SER A 982 20.02 -60.17 -49.38
CA SER A 982 20.41 -59.39 -50.55
C SER A 982 20.73 -60.29 -51.75
N SER A 983 20.22 -59.92 -52.93
CA SER A 983 20.69 -60.44 -54.21
C SER A 983 21.72 -59.49 -54.82
N THR A 984 22.80 -60.05 -55.36
CA THR A 984 23.92 -59.32 -55.96
C THR A 984 23.57 -58.73 -57.33
N ALA A 985 24.04 -57.50 -57.58
CA ALA A 985 24.17 -56.90 -58.90
C ALA A 985 25.43 -56.00 -58.93
N PRO A 986 26.13 -55.85 -60.08
CA PRO A 986 27.50 -55.32 -60.11
C PRO A 986 27.59 -53.78 -60.01
N ARG A 987 28.75 -53.30 -59.55
CA ARG A 987 29.14 -51.88 -59.49
C ARG A 987 29.91 -51.45 -60.74
N ILE A 988 29.48 -50.35 -61.37
CA ILE A 988 30.34 -49.36 -62.06
C ILE A 988 29.61 -47.99 -61.95
N ALA A 989 30.21 -46.85 -61.61
CA ALA A 989 31.38 -46.49 -60.79
C ALA A 989 31.33 -44.95 -60.51
N LEU A 990 32.15 -44.44 -59.57
CA LEU A 990 32.49 -43.01 -59.35
C LEU A 990 31.32 -42.13 -58.77
N HIS A 991 31.52 -41.08 -57.96
CA HIS A 991 32.72 -40.56 -57.26
C HIS A 991 32.34 -39.69 -56.02
N SER A 992 33.17 -39.73 -54.96
CA SER A 992 33.38 -38.64 -53.96
C SER A 992 32.23 -38.31 -52.95
N PRO A 993 32.46 -37.49 -51.90
CA PRO A 993 33.02 -38.01 -50.65
C PRO A 993 32.15 -37.74 -49.40
N ARG A 994 32.62 -38.22 -48.23
CA ARG A 994 31.89 -38.28 -46.95
C ARG A 994 32.61 -37.48 -45.85
N ALA A 995 31.85 -36.77 -45.02
CA ALA A 995 32.29 -36.19 -43.75
C ALA A 995 31.74 -37.00 -42.54
N GLU A 996 32.19 -36.66 -41.34
CA GLU A 996 32.24 -37.57 -40.19
C GLU A 996 31.12 -37.38 -39.16
N SER A 997 30.91 -38.42 -38.36
CA SER A 997 30.35 -38.34 -36.99
C SER A 997 30.88 -39.53 -36.18
N TRP A 998 31.28 -39.29 -34.93
CA TRP A 998 31.84 -40.29 -34.01
C TRP A 998 31.13 -40.22 -32.65
N MET A 999 31.01 -41.38 -31.98
CA MET A 999 30.48 -41.52 -30.62
C MET A 999 31.64 -41.69 -29.60
N PRO A 1000 31.48 -41.27 -28.33
CA PRO A 1000 32.52 -41.38 -27.30
C PRO A 1000 32.33 -42.56 -26.32
N CYS A 1001 33.44 -43.18 -25.90
CA CYS A 1001 33.72 -43.84 -24.60
C CYS A 1001 35.08 -44.57 -24.69
N GLY A 1002 36.03 -44.54 -23.74
CA GLY A 1002 36.20 -43.68 -22.56
C GLY A 1002 36.72 -44.44 -21.32
N THR A 1003 37.92 -44.09 -20.79
CA THR A 1003 38.41 -44.52 -19.45
C THR A 1003 39.63 -43.71 -18.96
N GLN A 1004 39.58 -43.27 -17.69
CA GLN A 1004 40.65 -43.11 -16.67
C GLN A 1004 41.95 -42.30 -16.96
N GLY A 1005 42.44 -41.57 -15.94
CA GLY A 1005 43.69 -40.78 -15.94
C GLY A 1005 44.89 -41.51 -15.29
N PRO A 1006 45.94 -40.83 -14.75
CA PRO A 1006 45.93 -39.49 -14.13
C PRO A 1006 47.05 -38.51 -14.58
N SER A 1007 47.21 -37.41 -13.81
CA SER A 1007 48.14 -36.26 -13.91
C SER A 1007 49.63 -36.61 -13.59
N PRO A 1008 50.66 -35.70 -13.63
CA PRO A 1008 50.63 -34.24 -13.92
C PRO A 1008 51.78 -33.62 -14.79
N ALA A 1009 51.58 -32.33 -15.18
CA ALA A 1009 52.47 -31.14 -15.31
C ALA A 1009 54.04 -31.19 -15.18
N PRO A 1010 54.79 -30.08 -15.44
CA PRO A 1010 54.76 -29.03 -16.49
C PRO A 1010 56.17 -28.57 -17.04
N ARG A 1011 56.23 -27.70 -18.08
CA ARG A 1011 57.23 -26.61 -18.38
C ARG A 1011 57.01 -26.05 -19.82
N SER A 1012 56.94 -24.74 -20.09
CA SER A 1012 58.00 -23.74 -20.45
C SER A 1012 58.97 -24.19 -21.57
N VAL A 1013 59.41 -23.40 -22.57
CA VAL A 1013 59.86 -21.98 -22.58
C VAL A 1013 59.62 -21.28 -23.95
N ALA A 1014 59.72 -19.93 -23.98
CA ALA A 1014 59.99 -18.99 -25.09
C ALA A 1014 61.08 -19.39 -26.14
N ALA A 1015 61.32 -18.75 -27.30
CA ALA A 1015 60.64 -17.70 -28.14
C ALA A 1015 61.45 -17.50 -29.47
N VAL A 1016 61.42 -16.28 -30.08
CA VAL A 1016 62.47 -15.60 -30.91
C VAL A 1016 62.23 -15.38 -32.44
N ARG A 1017 62.00 -14.09 -32.80
CA ARG A 1017 62.31 -13.31 -34.05
C ARG A 1017 61.64 -13.60 -35.42
N GLY A 1018 61.42 -12.50 -36.16
CA GLY A 1018 61.14 -12.42 -37.63
C GLY A 1018 62.42 -12.16 -38.46
N PRO A 1019 62.36 -11.53 -39.66
CA PRO A 1019 62.01 -10.09 -39.77
C PRO A 1019 61.25 -9.65 -41.06
N SER A 1020 61.32 -8.34 -41.37
CA SER A 1020 60.52 -7.52 -42.31
C SER A 1020 61.08 -7.29 -43.73
N VAL A 1021 60.21 -6.88 -44.68
CA VAL A 1021 60.50 -5.94 -45.82
C VAL A 1021 59.25 -5.05 -46.08
N SER A 1022 59.40 -3.90 -46.76
CA SER A 1022 58.40 -2.81 -46.98
C SER A 1022 58.21 -2.43 -48.47
N LEU A 1023 57.25 -1.55 -48.83
CA LEU A 1023 57.24 -0.67 -50.04
C LEU A 1023 56.07 0.37 -50.08
N SER A 1024 55.98 1.21 -51.13
CA SER A 1024 55.46 2.61 -51.13
C SER A 1024 54.68 3.04 -52.41
N ALA A 1025 53.92 4.16 -52.52
CA ALA A 1025 53.24 5.11 -51.61
C ALA A 1025 52.50 6.25 -52.41
N SER A 1026 51.86 7.21 -51.68
CA SER A 1026 51.66 8.67 -51.97
C SER A 1026 50.64 9.24 -53.00
N SER A 1027 50.23 10.52 -52.76
CA SER A 1027 49.55 11.51 -53.65
C SER A 1027 48.03 11.33 -53.99
N SER A 1028 47.19 12.36 -54.29
CA SER A 1028 47.22 13.83 -54.09
C SER A 1028 45.83 14.49 -54.35
N MET A 1029 45.65 15.78 -54.00
CA MET A 1029 44.46 16.64 -54.24
C MET A 1029 44.28 17.07 -55.72
N PRO A 1030 43.09 17.56 -56.14
CA PRO A 1030 42.89 19.02 -56.34
C PRO A 1030 41.46 19.55 -56.04
N GLY A 1031 41.18 20.84 -56.29
CA GLY A 1031 39.83 21.44 -56.26
C GLY A 1031 39.77 22.90 -56.76
N THR A 1032 38.58 23.46 -57.04
CA THR A 1032 38.40 24.86 -57.48
C THR A 1032 37.00 25.46 -57.19
N SER A 1033 36.91 26.79 -57.32
CA SER A 1033 35.81 27.75 -57.03
C SER A 1033 34.69 27.80 -58.11
N ALA A 1034 33.65 28.67 -58.13
CA ALA A 1034 33.38 29.96 -57.48
C ALA A 1034 31.86 30.38 -57.50
N GLY A 1035 31.49 31.52 -56.88
CA GLY A 1035 30.27 32.31 -57.17
C GLY A 1035 29.34 32.59 -55.97
N LEU A 1036 29.54 33.63 -55.15
CA LEU A 1036 29.21 35.07 -55.33
C LEU A 1036 27.71 35.46 -55.19
N SER A 1037 27.34 36.08 -54.07
CA SER A 1037 27.03 37.54 -54.01
C SER A 1037 26.71 37.99 -52.57
N SER A 1038 26.95 39.26 -52.24
CA SER A 1038 26.55 39.89 -50.96
C SER A 1038 26.42 41.41 -51.09
N LYS A 1039 25.55 42.03 -50.27
CA LYS A 1039 25.67 43.43 -49.86
C LYS A 1039 24.83 43.76 -48.62
N VAL A 1040 25.15 44.90 -47.98
CA VAL A 1040 24.79 45.25 -46.60
C VAL A 1040 24.07 46.61 -46.57
N CYS A 1041 23.06 46.73 -45.69
CA CYS A 1041 22.67 47.99 -45.02
C CYS A 1041 21.86 47.67 -43.74
N GLY A 1042 21.90 48.60 -42.77
CA GLY A 1042 21.08 48.68 -41.56
C GLY A 1042 21.18 50.11 -41.01
N PRO A 1043 20.85 50.43 -39.74
CA PRO A 1043 20.17 49.64 -38.70
C PRO A 1043 19.01 50.45 -38.03
N SER A 1044 18.70 50.16 -36.75
CA SER A 1044 17.98 50.99 -35.73
C SER A 1044 16.50 50.70 -35.39
N THR A 1045 16.04 51.30 -34.27
CA THR A 1045 14.94 50.93 -33.35
C THR A 1045 14.39 52.21 -32.64
N PRO A 1046 13.34 52.20 -31.77
CA PRO A 1046 12.11 51.39 -31.72
C PRO A 1046 10.74 52.15 -31.87
N PRO A 1047 9.94 52.58 -30.83
CA PRO A 1047 8.45 52.53 -30.82
C PRO A 1047 7.80 53.96 -30.64
N PRO A 1048 6.52 54.22 -30.19
CA PRO A 1048 5.44 53.36 -29.64
C PRO A 1048 3.97 53.68 -30.10
N ALA A 1049 2.98 53.30 -29.28
CA ALA A 1049 1.51 53.33 -29.50
C ALA A 1049 0.83 54.72 -29.40
N PRO A 1050 -0.51 54.80 -29.62
CA PRO A 1050 -1.41 55.16 -28.50
C PRO A 1050 -2.78 54.41 -28.48
N THR A 1051 -3.71 54.84 -27.61
CA THR A 1051 -4.96 54.14 -27.19
C THR A 1051 -6.23 55.05 -27.17
N ALA A 1052 -7.39 54.43 -26.92
CA ALA A 1052 -8.69 55.02 -26.48
C ALA A 1052 -9.54 55.77 -27.56
N THR A 1053 -10.86 56.05 -27.43
CA THR A 1053 -11.84 55.91 -26.32
C THR A 1053 -13.31 55.86 -26.84
N ALA A 1054 -14.26 55.31 -26.06
CA ALA A 1054 -15.71 55.68 -25.99
C ALA A 1054 -16.64 55.47 -27.23
N ALA A 1055 -17.98 55.41 -27.15
CA ALA A 1055 -18.92 54.97 -26.07
C ALA A 1055 -20.39 54.79 -26.56
N ALA A 1056 -21.16 53.96 -25.84
CA ALA A 1056 -22.62 54.05 -25.56
C ALA A 1056 -23.73 53.77 -26.61
N THR A 1057 -24.91 53.39 -26.06
CA THR A 1057 -26.30 53.69 -26.53
C THR A 1057 -27.14 52.62 -27.30
N MET A 1058 -27.73 51.70 -26.52
CA MET A 1058 -29.19 51.39 -26.47
C MET A 1058 -29.99 50.60 -27.54
N MET A 1059 -31.14 50.10 -27.02
CA MET A 1059 -32.44 49.75 -27.64
C MET A 1059 -32.70 48.32 -28.16
N THR A 1060 -33.98 47.94 -28.00
CA THR A 1060 -34.59 46.62 -28.21
C THR A 1060 -35.61 46.65 -29.36
N ASN A 1061 -36.19 45.48 -29.66
CA ASN A 1061 -37.36 45.25 -30.54
C ASN A 1061 -37.11 45.34 -32.07
N ALA A 1062 -37.95 44.73 -32.93
CA ALA A 1062 -38.73 43.48 -32.83
C ALA A 1062 -39.39 43.17 -34.18
N THR A 1063 -39.37 41.92 -34.63
CA THR A 1063 -40.29 41.34 -35.61
C THR A 1063 -40.35 39.81 -35.43
N SER A 1064 -41.42 39.03 -35.69
CA SER A 1064 -42.90 39.14 -35.53
C SER A 1064 -43.57 38.29 -36.62
N PHE A 1065 -44.63 37.53 -36.29
CA PHE A 1065 -45.37 36.60 -37.18
C PHE A 1065 -44.56 35.35 -37.62
N SER A 1066 -45.11 34.14 -37.76
CA SER A 1066 -46.48 33.59 -37.60
C SER A 1066 -46.41 32.05 -37.40
N SER A 1067 -47.40 31.31 -36.90
CA SER A 1067 -48.61 31.64 -36.09
C SER A 1067 -49.39 30.35 -35.72
N CYS A 1068 -50.10 30.37 -34.58
CA CYS A 1068 -51.33 29.59 -34.29
C CYS A 1068 -51.28 28.05 -34.09
N VAL A 1069 -52.16 27.41 -33.28
CA VAL A 1069 -52.91 27.85 -32.06
C VAL A 1069 -53.57 26.64 -31.33
N LEU A 1070 -53.76 26.74 -29.99
CA LEU A 1070 -54.68 25.95 -29.13
C LEU A 1070 -54.44 24.41 -28.99
N THR A 1071 -54.92 23.68 -27.96
CA THR A 1071 -55.87 24.03 -26.87
C THR A 1071 -55.57 23.35 -25.52
N ARG A 1072 -55.74 24.11 -24.41
CA ARG A 1072 -56.31 23.75 -23.08
C ARG A 1072 -56.10 22.34 -22.48
N ARG A 1073 -55.43 22.26 -21.32
CA ARG A 1073 -55.98 22.33 -19.93
C ARG A 1073 -56.80 21.10 -19.48
N LEU A 1074 -56.31 20.44 -18.44
CA LEU A 1074 -56.70 20.83 -17.07
C LEU A 1074 -55.45 21.23 -16.28
#